data_AF-A0ABD3PNW5-F1
#
_entry.id   AF-A0ABD3PNW5-F1
#
_cell.length_a   1.000
_cell.length_b   1.000
_cell.length_c   1.000
_cell.angle_alpha   90.00
_cell.angle_beta   90.00
_cell.angle_gamma   90.00
#
_symmetry.space_group_name_H-M   'P 1'
#
loop_
_entity.id
_entity.type
_entity.pdbx_description
1 polymer ?
#
loop_
_entity_poly.entity_id
_entity_poly.type
_entity_poly.pdbx_seq_one_letter_code
_entity_poly.pdbx_strand_id
1 'polypeptide(L)'
;MMWSIVTNRGNSPIIPILAMDLSQRSLSVIPSMGLLNTRVNGASRTMQQQQKGLSLLRSNVRPHHNNLLSPSSFRLSNTMQSRSFSQPPGGMNLGNIFNNANGQKAKPGETLAQYGIDLTALAKEGKLDPVIGRHEEIRRTLQILARRTKNNPVLIGEPGVGKTAIAEGLAQRIAAGEVPESMKNKRVVSLEISSLLSGAMFRGQFEERLRGVLQDIHDLSGEVILFVDELHTIVGAGKGEGSMDMSNMLKPKLARGELQLVGATTLDEYRLIEKDAALARRFQSVYIAEPGVEDTVSILRGLKNSYELHHGIRVKDEALIAAATLSNRYITDRKQPDKSIDLIDEACSRLRLEQESKPEIVWKVERDLLTKQIEQSALANEGDDAKSKARKEVVDEEVEGLKKELDRLHKMWMEEKEELERTKKLQEKLDAARRELVMARKQGDLAKAAELQHSVIPSLEHDMIELENQDHSGSEHHKMLADFVSAEAIATVVARHTGIPVSRITGSESKKLLHLEDKLRERVVGQDDALQAVSQCVRLARTRLQAPNRTLGNFLFVGMYINVQLSSEVLNDLLTHGIFTQHKVLLALVRKTELCKALAQCLFDDDNAMTRIDMSEYGEKHTVSRLIGVSGSLLLVMLVSAPILRVSVGCIRANFLTTSFNSHIVGYEEGGTLTEAVRRRPYQILLLDEFEKGHRDVWNILLQLFDEGRLTDSHGRTVDFRNVIVVMTSNMGANVIADLPPELTGSEPAVKNTIMEVVRGTLSPELLNRIDETVVFNRLQRENMDSIARIHIAEIANRLAEGQNMTLDVSHVALEALAEKGYDVRYGARPLKRVLNKDILNPLSRLVLEGSVLEGDTVKVRTRGEAKSMAKIAEEPLSWISSDGEGDEGDRNSIVVMRNHPATMGDEEEAWDDGEDYLMEDGVHEHR
;
A
#
# COMPACT_ATOMS: atom_id res chain seq x y z
N MET A 1 -15.16 -18.36 -58.50
CA MET A 1 -14.81 -19.09 -59.75
C MET A 1 -13.32 -19.41 -59.70
N MET A 2 -12.93 -20.62 -60.16
CA MET A 2 -11.66 -21.07 -60.81
C MET A 2 -10.34 -20.30 -60.52
N TRP A 3 -9.27 -20.93 -60.00
CA TRP A 3 -8.27 -21.80 -60.70
C TRP A 3 -7.36 -21.04 -61.69
N SER A 4 -6.05 -21.30 -61.86
CA SER A 4 -5.15 -22.45 -61.56
C SER A 4 -3.78 -21.96 -61.03
N ILE A 5 -2.94 -22.66 -60.23
CA ILE A 5 -2.38 -24.04 -60.20
C ILE A 5 -1.14 -24.28 -61.10
N VAL A 6 0.03 -24.49 -60.47
CA VAL A 6 1.13 -25.40 -60.89
C VAL A 6 1.71 -26.09 -59.64
N THR A 7 2.20 -27.34 -59.74
CA THR A 7 2.34 -28.29 -58.61
C THR A 7 3.59 -29.19 -58.68
N ASN A 8 4.37 -29.28 -57.58
CA ASN A 8 5.10 -30.50 -57.10
C ASN A 8 5.70 -30.25 -55.69
N ARG A 9 5.54 -31.07 -54.64
CA ARG A 9 5.60 -32.55 -54.37
C ARG A 9 7.04 -33.11 -54.22
N GLY A 10 7.34 -33.77 -53.07
CA GLY A 10 8.58 -34.55 -52.89
C GLY A 10 8.99 -34.96 -51.45
N ASN A 11 8.27 -35.92 -50.83
CA ASN A 11 8.54 -36.80 -49.65
C ASN A 11 9.77 -36.67 -48.70
N SER A 12 9.55 -37.07 -47.43
CA SER A 12 10.54 -37.45 -46.39
C SER A 12 10.98 -38.94 -46.49
N PRO A 13 12.04 -39.43 -45.78
CA PRO A 13 11.86 -39.98 -44.40
C PRO A 13 13.09 -40.07 -43.42
N ILE A 14 12.85 -39.79 -42.13
CA ILE A 14 13.10 -40.63 -40.91
C ILE A 14 14.40 -41.51 -40.75
N ILE A 15 15.25 -41.18 -39.73
CA ILE A 15 15.95 -42.02 -38.68
C ILE A 15 16.96 -43.13 -39.17
N PRO A 16 18.21 -43.23 -38.63
CA PRO A 16 18.43 -43.83 -37.29
C PRO A 16 19.62 -43.43 -36.38
N ILE A 17 19.42 -43.86 -35.12
CA ILE A 17 20.22 -43.94 -33.89
C ILE A 17 21.69 -44.42 -34.05
N LEU A 18 22.59 -43.89 -33.21
CA LEU A 18 23.71 -44.66 -32.62
C LEU A 18 24.15 -44.05 -31.26
N ALA A 19 24.58 -44.89 -30.30
CA ALA A 19 25.07 -44.48 -28.99
C ALA A 19 26.11 -45.49 -28.45
N MET A 20 27.24 -45.00 -27.91
CA MET A 20 28.27 -45.71 -27.12
C MET A 20 29.40 -44.73 -26.72
N ASP A 21 30.37 -45.09 -25.87
CA ASP A 21 30.27 -45.28 -24.41
C ASP A 21 31.66 -45.02 -23.76
N LEU A 22 31.72 -44.91 -22.42
CA LEU A 22 32.87 -45.08 -21.49
C LEU A 22 34.34 -44.97 -22.00
N SER A 23 35.17 -44.16 -21.33
CA SER A 23 36.05 -44.67 -20.24
C SER A 23 37.05 -43.67 -19.59
N GLN A 24 37.00 -43.66 -18.25
CA GLN A 24 38.10 -43.62 -17.24
C GLN A 24 39.47 -42.93 -17.50
N ARG A 25 39.92 -42.14 -16.49
CA ARG A 25 41.26 -42.29 -15.89
C ARG A 25 41.37 -41.74 -14.44
N SER A 26 42.25 -42.33 -13.64
CA SER A 26 42.46 -42.12 -12.19
C SER A 26 43.78 -42.81 -11.74
N LEU A 27 44.25 -42.89 -10.48
CA LEU A 27 43.73 -42.51 -9.15
C LEU A 27 44.92 -42.36 -8.15
N SER A 28 44.96 -41.33 -7.29
CA SER A 28 45.86 -41.26 -6.11
C SER A 28 45.23 -40.39 -5.00
N VAL A 29 44.72 -40.86 -3.86
CA VAL A 29 45.30 -41.68 -2.74
C VAL A 29 46.17 -40.80 -1.82
N ILE A 30 45.69 -40.32 -0.65
CA ILE A 30 45.42 -40.99 0.66
C ILE A 30 46.74 -41.41 1.35
N PRO A 31 47.06 -40.93 2.59
CA PRO A 31 46.48 -41.53 3.80
C PRO A 31 46.18 -40.59 4.99
N SER A 32 45.64 -41.20 6.05
CA SER A 32 44.99 -40.58 7.23
C SER A 32 45.60 -41.01 8.58
N MET A 33 45.60 -40.11 9.58
CA MET A 33 45.56 -40.38 11.03
C MET A 33 45.00 -39.13 11.76
N GLY A 34 44.44 -39.20 12.98
CA GLY A 34 44.10 -40.38 13.79
C GLY A 34 43.91 -40.07 15.29
N LEU A 35 42.64 -40.06 15.76
CA LEU A 35 42.14 -40.32 17.13
C LEU A 35 42.67 -39.58 18.39
N LEU A 36 41.74 -39.46 19.34
CA LEU A 36 41.81 -39.09 20.79
C LEU A 36 41.42 -37.63 21.12
N ASN A 37 40.29 -37.31 21.77
CA ASN A 37 39.53 -37.87 22.92
C ASN A 37 40.13 -37.54 24.30
N THR A 38 39.57 -36.57 25.03
CA THR A 38 38.90 -36.74 26.36
C THR A 38 38.62 -35.41 27.08
N ARG A 39 37.43 -35.33 27.75
CA ARG A 39 37.16 -34.80 29.12
C ARG A 39 37.58 -33.37 29.55
N VAL A 40 37.01 -32.75 30.60
CA VAL A 40 35.64 -32.68 31.21
C VAL A 40 35.66 -31.59 32.30
N ASN A 41 34.50 -31.10 32.79
CA ASN A 41 34.32 -30.06 33.83
C ASN A 41 34.72 -28.61 33.42
N GLY A 42 34.16 -27.55 34.04
CA GLY A 42 32.96 -27.55 34.89
C GLY A 42 32.71 -26.24 35.69
N ALA A 43 31.41 -25.90 35.79
CA ALA A 43 30.72 -25.35 36.97
C ALA A 43 31.21 -24.07 37.71
N SER A 44 30.40 -23.01 37.55
CA SER A 44 29.75 -22.27 38.66
C SER A 44 30.48 -21.18 39.47
N ARG A 45 29.65 -20.29 40.04
CA ARG A 45 29.90 -19.19 41.01
C ARG A 45 30.37 -17.86 40.37
N THR A 46 30.02 -16.68 40.88
CA THR A 46 29.36 -16.34 42.17
C THR A 46 28.35 -15.18 42.04
N MET A 47 27.38 -15.10 42.97
CA MET A 47 26.53 -13.91 43.24
C MET A 47 27.25 -12.86 44.11
N GLN A 48 26.55 -11.75 44.41
CA GLN A 48 26.82 -10.73 45.45
C GLN A 48 27.89 -9.67 45.07
N GLN A 49 27.78 -8.39 45.48
CA GLN A 49 26.79 -7.68 46.31
C GLN A 49 26.80 -6.14 46.08
N GLN A 50 25.72 -5.43 46.48
CA GLN A 50 25.64 -4.14 47.24
C GLN A 50 26.72 -3.02 47.07
N GLN A 51 26.45 -1.70 47.19
CA GLN A 51 25.23 -0.88 47.42
C GLN A 51 25.56 0.64 47.24
N LYS A 52 24.59 1.53 47.52
CA LYS A 52 24.62 3.03 47.56
C LYS A 52 24.47 3.72 46.18
N GLY A 53 23.48 4.57 45.91
CA GLY A 53 22.16 4.74 46.54
C GLY A 53 21.86 6.11 47.20
N LEU A 54 20.73 6.72 46.77
CA LEU A 54 19.85 7.68 47.49
C LEU A 54 20.42 9.09 47.81
N SER A 55 19.63 10.17 47.91
CA SER A 55 18.17 10.44 47.78
C SER A 55 17.97 11.94 47.36
N LEU A 56 16.80 12.59 47.16
CA LEU A 56 15.52 12.75 47.91
C LEU A 56 14.39 13.22 46.93
N LEU A 57 13.11 12.80 47.04
CA LEU A 57 11.93 13.47 47.69
C LEU A 57 11.59 14.91 47.19
N ARG A 58 10.37 15.49 47.17
CA ARG A 58 8.91 15.15 47.34
C ARG A 58 8.08 16.45 47.08
N SER A 59 6.74 16.55 46.98
CA SER A 59 5.62 15.72 46.45
C SER A 59 4.24 16.35 46.78
N ASN A 60 3.18 16.06 46.00
CA ASN A 60 1.74 16.20 46.32
C ASN A 60 1.18 17.66 46.28
N VAL A 61 -0.14 17.94 46.10
CA VAL A 61 -1.33 17.48 46.86
C VAL A 61 -2.67 17.54 46.06
N ARG A 62 -3.61 16.65 46.39
CA ARG A 62 -5.10 16.70 46.16
C ARG A 62 -5.77 16.82 47.55
N PRO A 63 -6.99 17.41 47.75
CA PRO A 63 -8.23 16.60 47.63
C PRO A 63 -9.64 17.32 47.54
N HIS A 64 -10.68 16.47 47.40
CA HIS A 64 -12.05 16.52 47.98
C HIS A 64 -13.25 17.27 47.32
N HIS A 65 -14.27 16.43 46.98
CA HIS A 65 -15.73 16.59 47.18
C HIS A 65 -16.52 17.68 46.39
N ASN A 66 -17.83 17.54 46.11
CA ASN A 66 -18.81 16.49 46.48
C ASN A 66 -20.00 16.34 45.49
N ASN A 67 -20.72 15.19 45.58
CA ASN A 67 -22.17 14.94 45.45
C ASN A 67 -23.07 15.83 44.53
N LEU A 68 -24.09 15.33 43.81
CA LEU A 68 -24.85 14.05 43.83
C LEU A 68 -24.82 13.38 42.41
N LEU A 69 -25.64 12.42 41.93
CA LEU A 69 -26.83 11.68 42.44
C LEU A 69 -26.82 10.19 41.98
N SER A 70 -27.93 9.63 41.49
CA SER A 70 -28.18 8.17 41.33
C SER A 70 -29.47 7.90 40.51
N PRO A 71 -29.97 6.66 40.27
CA PRO A 71 -29.31 5.35 40.02
C PRO A 71 -29.96 4.44 38.94
N SER A 72 -29.21 3.50 38.34
CA SER A 72 -29.52 2.04 38.19
C SER A 72 -28.49 1.37 37.26
N SER A 73 -27.67 0.39 37.69
CA SER A 73 -27.94 -1.07 37.88
C SER A 73 -27.90 -1.85 36.54
N PHE A 74 -27.20 -2.98 36.38
CA PHE A 74 -26.78 -4.01 37.36
C PHE A 74 -25.30 -4.45 37.23
N ARG A 75 -24.82 -5.30 38.17
CA ARG A 75 -23.43 -5.81 38.28
C ARG A 75 -23.33 -7.33 38.09
N LEU A 76 -22.12 -7.82 37.85
CA LEU A 76 -21.59 -8.99 38.59
C LEU A 76 -20.11 -8.74 38.98
N SER A 77 -19.62 -9.44 40.00
CA SER A 77 -18.46 -9.00 40.81
C SER A 77 -17.34 -10.03 40.88
N ASN A 78 -16.09 -9.54 40.87
CA ASN A 78 -14.89 -10.34 41.09
C ASN A 78 -14.24 -9.94 42.44
N THR A 79 -13.82 -10.91 43.25
CA THR A 79 -13.21 -10.66 44.57
C THR A 79 -11.98 -11.54 44.77
N MET A 80 -10.78 -10.95 44.65
CA MET A 80 -9.54 -11.61 45.09
C MET A 80 -9.34 -11.43 46.61
N GLN A 81 -8.87 -12.49 47.27
CA GLN A 81 -8.16 -12.37 48.55
C GLN A 81 -6.79 -13.03 48.44
N SER A 82 -5.78 -12.33 48.94
CA SER A 82 -4.38 -12.78 48.94
C SER A 82 -4.12 -13.86 49.99
N ARG A 83 -3.36 -14.89 49.64
CA ARG A 83 -2.58 -15.70 50.60
C ARG A 83 -1.14 -15.90 50.13
N SER A 84 -0.27 -16.08 51.11
CA SER A 84 1.19 -16.05 51.00
C SER A 84 1.83 -17.35 50.51
N PHE A 85 3.00 -17.25 49.91
CA PHE A 85 3.87 -18.39 49.59
C PHE A 85 4.30 -19.19 50.83
N SER A 86 4.40 -20.50 50.67
CA SER A 86 5.25 -21.40 51.46
C SER A 86 5.89 -22.44 50.53
N GLN A 87 7.03 -23.01 50.91
CA GLN A 87 7.79 -23.96 50.08
C GLN A 87 7.23 -25.40 50.12
N PRO A 88 7.53 -26.24 49.11
CA PRO A 88 6.77 -27.46 48.87
C PRO A 88 7.22 -28.66 49.72
N PRO A 89 6.29 -29.54 50.15
CA PRO A 89 6.62 -30.93 50.47
C PRO A 89 6.88 -31.71 49.17
N GLY A 90 7.93 -32.55 49.16
CA GLY A 90 8.31 -33.33 47.97
C GLY A 90 7.50 -34.61 47.79
N GLY A 91 7.60 -35.20 46.59
CA GLY A 91 7.19 -36.57 46.31
C GLY A 91 5.67 -36.80 46.20
N MET A 92 5.08 -36.41 45.07
CA MET A 92 3.72 -36.83 44.68
C MET A 92 3.74 -37.63 43.38
N ASN A 93 2.90 -38.66 43.30
CA ASN A 93 2.91 -39.63 42.20
C ASN A 93 2.40 -39.03 40.89
N LEU A 94 3.07 -39.41 39.79
CA LEU A 94 2.88 -38.86 38.44
C LEU A 94 1.68 -39.51 37.71
N GLY A 95 0.54 -39.61 38.40
CA GLY A 95 -0.64 -40.34 37.94
C GLY A 95 -1.92 -39.94 38.66
N ASN A 96 -2.42 -38.72 38.40
CA ASN A 96 -3.82 -38.30 38.60
C ASN A 96 -4.11 -36.90 38.00
N ILE A 97 -3.68 -36.64 36.75
CA ILE A 97 -3.92 -35.35 36.06
C ILE A 97 -5.11 -35.42 35.07
N PHE A 98 -5.60 -36.62 34.74
CA PHE A 98 -6.76 -36.85 33.84
C PHE A 98 -8.14 -36.67 34.49
N ASN A 99 -8.23 -35.94 35.60
CA ASN A 99 -9.50 -35.65 36.27
C ASN A 99 -9.92 -34.20 36.02
N ASN A 100 -11.01 -34.02 35.26
CA ASN A 100 -11.84 -32.81 35.38
C ASN A 100 -12.27 -32.63 36.85
N ALA A 101 -12.68 -31.41 37.24
CA ALA A 101 -12.93 -31.04 38.64
C ALA A 101 -13.94 -31.91 39.42
N ASN A 102 -14.71 -32.77 38.75
CA ASN A 102 -15.65 -33.74 39.34
C ASN A 102 -15.24 -35.22 39.16
N GLY A 103 -13.97 -35.53 38.84
CA GLY A 103 -13.41 -36.88 38.91
C GLY A 103 -13.97 -37.93 37.93
N GLN A 104 -14.70 -37.50 36.90
CA GLN A 104 -15.16 -38.38 35.82
C GLN A 104 -14.08 -38.48 34.73
N LYS A 105 -13.89 -39.68 34.16
CA LYS A 105 -13.12 -39.84 32.92
C LYS A 105 -13.75 -38.99 31.82
N ALA A 106 -12.92 -38.34 31.01
CA ALA A 106 -13.35 -37.71 29.77
C ALA A 106 -14.12 -38.71 28.90
N LYS A 107 -15.14 -38.22 28.18
CA LYS A 107 -15.91 -39.04 27.25
C LYS A 107 -15.07 -39.36 26.01
N PRO A 108 -15.18 -40.56 25.41
CA PRO A 108 -14.47 -40.86 24.16
C PRO A 108 -14.80 -39.84 23.06
N GLY A 109 -13.77 -39.16 22.56
CA GLY A 109 -13.86 -38.08 21.57
C GLY A 109 -13.87 -36.66 22.14
N GLU A 110 -13.86 -36.46 23.46
CA GLU A 110 -13.89 -35.13 24.09
C GLU A 110 -12.62 -34.30 23.80
N THR A 111 -11.44 -34.94 23.75
CA THR A 111 -10.17 -34.30 23.36
C THR A 111 -10.12 -34.05 21.86
N LEU A 112 -10.57 -35.02 21.05
CA LEU A 112 -10.62 -34.89 19.59
C LEU A 112 -11.53 -33.73 19.15
N ALA A 113 -12.65 -33.51 19.84
CA ALA A 113 -13.56 -32.38 19.59
C ALA A 113 -13.05 -31.04 20.15
N GLN A 114 -12.11 -31.04 21.11
CA GLN A 114 -11.49 -29.82 21.63
C GLN A 114 -10.38 -29.27 20.72
N TYR A 115 -9.63 -30.14 20.03
CA TYR A 115 -8.46 -29.78 19.22
C TYR A 115 -8.61 -30.13 17.73
N GLY A 116 -9.83 -30.38 17.25
CA GLY A 116 -10.07 -30.73 15.86
C GLY A 116 -11.49 -30.47 15.36
N ILE A 117 -11.57 -30.15 14.07
CA ILE A 117 -12.81 -29.76 13.38
C ILE A 117 -13.32 -30.94 12.54
N ASP A 118 -14.54 -31.40 12.80
CA ASP A 118 -15.18 -32.45 11.99
C ASP A 118 -15.69 -31.88 10.65
N LEU A 119 -14.82 -31.95 9.63
CA LEU A 119 -15.14 -31.53 8.26
C LEU A 119 -16.33 -32.30 7.69
N THR A 120 -16.61 -33.51 8.19
CA THR A 120 -17.75 -34.33 7.72
C THR A 120 -19.07 -33.87 8.34
N ALA A 121 -19.05 -33.27 9.53
CA ALA A 121 -20.19 -32.53 10.07
C ALA A 121 -20.44 -31.25 9.26
N LEU A 122 -19.41 -30.42 9.02
CA LEU A 122 -19.53 -29.20 8.21
C LEU A 122 -20.03 -29.48 6.79
N ALA A 123 -19.57 -30.58 6.16
CA ALA A 123 -20.07 -31.05 4.87
C ALA A 123 -21.55 -31.47 4.89
N LYS A 124 -22.04 -32.08 5.98
CA LYS A 124 -23.46 -32.44 6.15
C LYS A 124 -24.33 -31.20 6.35
N GLU A 125 -23.82 -30.21 7.07
CA GLU A 125 -24.47 -28.91 7.31
C GLU A 125 -24.42 -27.95 6.09
N GLY A 126 -23.63 -28.27 5.06
CA GLY A 126 -23.48 -27.43 3.87
C GLY A 126 -22.64 -26.16 4.12
N LYS A 127 -21.71 -26.21 5.08
CA LYS A 127 -20.83 -25.10 5.48
C LYS A 127 -19.43 -25.11 4.83
N LEU A 128 -19.12 -26.11 4.00
CA LEU A 128 -17.87 -26.17 3.24
C LEU A 128 -18.11 -25.74 1.80
N ASP A 129 -17.21 -24.92 1.26
CA ASP A 129 -17.25 -24.47 -0.13
C ASP A 129 -17.17 -25.63 -1.14
N PRO A 130 -17.80 -25.50 -2.33
CA PRO A 130 -17.79 -26.55 -3.35
C PRO A 130 -16.37 -26.78 -3.89
N VAL A 131 -15.92 -28.04 -3.91
CA VAL A 131 -14.55 -28.38 -4.36
C VAL A 131 -14.51 -28.73 -5.85
N ILE A 132 -14.10 -27.76 -6.67
CA ILE A 132 -14.02 -27.87 -8.14
C ILE A 132 -12.65 -28.42 -8.58
N GLY A 133 -12.63 -29.15 -9.71
CA GLY A 133 -11.42 -29.59 -10.42
C GLY A 133 -10.66 -30.76 -9.79
N ARG A 134 -10.58 -30.85 -8.45
CA ARG A 134 -9.74 -31.82 -7.71
C ARG A 134 -10.25 -33.26 -7.65
N HIS A 135 -11.03 -33.70 -8.64
CA HIS A 135 -11.76 -34.97 -8.60
C HIS A 135 -10.85 -36.20 -8.61
N GLU A 136 -9.70 -36.13 -9.30
CA GLU A 136 -8.73 -37.22 -9.40
C GLU A 136 -7.89 -37.33 -8.12
N GLU A 137 -7.47 -36.22 -7.53
CA GLU A 137 -6.72 -36.18 -6.27
C GLU A 137 -7.56 -36.71 -5.11
N ILE A 138 -8.85 -36.33 -5.03
CA ILE A 138 -9.79 -36.91 -4.05
C ILE A 138 -9.99 -38.41 -4.31
N ARG A 139 -10.17 -38.84 -5.56
CA ARG A 139 -10.32 -40.27 -5.91
C ARG A 139 -9.06 -41.08 -5.56
N ARG A 140 -7.87 -40.51 -5.79
CA ARG A 140 -6.58 -41.09 -5.45
C ARG A 140 -6.38 -41.17 -3.93
N THR A 141 -6.82 -40.15 -3.20
CA THR A 141 -6.80 -40.12 -1.72
C THR A 141 -7.70 -41.23 -1.15
N LEU A 142 -8.92 -41.37 -1.65
CA LEU A 142 -9.82 -42.50 -1.34
C LEU A 142 -9.19 -43.87 -1.68
N GLN A 143 -8.62 -44.01 -2.88
CA GLN A 143 -7.95 -45.24 -3.32
C GLN A 143 -6.80 -45.63 -2.38
N ILE A 144 -6.06 -44.65 -1.85
CA ILE A 144 -4.98 -44.90 -0.89
C ILE A 144 -5.52 -45.30 0.47
N LEU A 145 -6.52 -44.58 1.01
CA LEU A 145 -7.13 -44.88 2.31
C LEU A 145 -7.73 -46.30 2.37
N ALA A 146 -8.18 -46.84 1.23
CA ALA A 146 -8.70 -48.21 1.10
C ALA A 146 -7.62 -49.32 1.02
N ARG A 147 -6.32 -49.01 1.03
CA ARG A 147 -5.24 -50.00 0.92
C ARG A 147 -5.02 -50.76 2.23
N ARG A 148 -4.51 -52.00 2.13
CA ARG A 148 -4.00 -52.76 3.30
C ARG A 148 -2.65 -52.26 3.83
N THR A 149 -1.86 -51.58 3.00
CA THR A 149 -0.49 -51.09 3.32
C THR A 149 -0.19 -49.83 2.53
N LYS A 150 0.61 -48.91 3.11
CA LYS A 150 0.79 -47.53 2.57
C LYS A 150 -0.56 -46.86 2.31
N ASN A 151 -1.39 -46.84 3.35
CA ASN A 151 -2.80 -46.44 3.33
C ASN A 151 -3.06 -45.05 3.95
N ASN A 152 -2.00 -44.28 4.19
CA ASN A 152 -2.07 -42.90 4.65
C ASN A 152 -1.59 -42.02 3.48
N PRO A 153 -2.47 -41.30 2.77
CA PRO A 153 -2.04 -40.38 1.71
C PRO A 153 -1.36 -39.15 2.30
N VAL A 154 -0.36 -38.63 1.59
CA VAL A 154 0.23 -37.31 1.87
C VAL A 154 0.11 -36.46 0.63
N LEU A 155 -0.62 -35.36 0.79
CA LEU A 155 -0.89 -34.30 -0.17
C LEU A 155 0.34 -33.38 -0.25
N ILE A 156 1.09 -33.50 -1.34
CA ILE A 156 2.36 -32.78 -1.54
C ILE A 156 2.17 -31.71 -2.60
N GLY A 157 2.39 -30.45 -2.21
CA GLY A 157 2.32 -29.30 -3.11
C GLY A 157 2.64 -28.00 -2.37
N GLU A 158 2.85 -26.94 -3.14
CA GLU A 158 3.15 -25.60 -2.62
C GLU A 158 2.04 -25.04 -1.71
N PRO A 159 2.28 -23.97 -0.94
CA PRO A 159 1.20 -23.19 -0.33
C PRO A 159 0.18 -22.72 -1.39
N GLY A 160 -1.07 -22.49 -0.97
CA GLY A 160 -2.11 -21.94 -1.85
C GLY A 160 -2.73 -22.88 -2.90
N VAL A 161 -2.16 -24.05 -3.22
CA VAL A 161 -2.68 -24.93 -4.30
C VAL A 161 -3.99 -25.69 -4.00
N GLY A 162 -4.61 -25.45 -2.85
CA GLY A 162 -5.84 -26.14 -2.42
C GLY A 162 -5.60 -27.55 -1.85
N LYS A 163 -4.57 -27.73 -1.02
CA LYS A 163 -4.32 -29.00 -0.30
C LYS A 163 -5.48 -29.35 0.65
N THR A 164 -5.93 -28.37 1.43
CA THR A 164 -7.05 -28.46 2.39
C THR A 164 -8.38 -28.76 1.69
N ALA A 165 -8.63 -28.14 0.53
CA ALA A 165 -9.81 -28.41 -0.32
C ALA A 165 -9.93 -29.90 -0.74
N ILE A 166 -8.84 -30.65 -0.85
CA ILE A 166 -8.90 -32.10 -1.13
C ILE A 166 -9.37 -32.90 0.10
N ALA A 167 -9.07 -32.44 1.32
CA ALA A 167 -9.60 -33.03 2.56
C ALA A 167 -11.09 -32.67 2.77
N GLU A 168 -11.49 -31.44 2.42
CA GLU A 168 -12.88 -30.99 2.43
C GLU A 168 -13.72 -31.73 1.37
N GLY A 169 -13.21 -31.89 0.15
CA GLY A 169 -13.85 -32.66 -0.92
C GLY A 169 -13.93 -34.16 -0.62
N LEU A 170 -12.97 -34.69 0.15
CA LEU A 170 -13.07 -36.03 0.74
C LEU A 170 -14.22 -36.12 1.75
N ALA A 171 -14.33 -35.14 2.65
CA ALA A 171 -15.42 -35.07 3.63
C ALA A 171 -16.80 -34.90 2.97
N GLN A 172 -16.90 -34.08 1.91
CA GLN A 172 -18.10 -33.90 1.09
C GLN A 172 -18.55 -35.22 0.44
N ARG A 173 -17.64 -35.98 -0.20
CA ARG A 173 -17.98 -37.30 -0.77
C ARG A 173 -18.44 -38.30 0.28
N ILE A 174 -17.81 -38.32 1.46
CA ILE A 174 -18.24 -39.18 2.57
C ILE A 174 -19.63 -38.76 3.08
N ALA A 175 -19.88 -37.46 3.26
CA ALA A 175 -21.17 -36.90 3.68
C ALA A 175 -22.30 -37.15 2.66
N ALA A 176 -21.98 -37.20 1.36
CA ALA A 176 -22.91 -37.55 0.28
C ALA A 176 -23.11 -39.06 0.09
N GLY A 177 -22.28 -39.90 0.71
CA GLY A 177 -22.29 -41.36 0.52
C GLY A 177 -21.63 -41.84 -0.79
N GLU A 178 -20.94 -40.95 -1.52
CA GLU A 178 -20.23 -41.21 -2.79
C GLU A 178 -18.89 -41.95 -2.60
N VAL A 179 -18.86 -42.90 -1.66
CA VAL A 179 -17.64 -43.61 -1.24
C VAL A 179 -17.91 -45.10 -1.05
N PRO A 180 -16.87 -45.97 -1.15
CA PRO A 180 -17.02 -47.41 -0.88
C PRO A 180 -17.59 -47.68 0.51
N GLU A 181 -18.28 -48.81 0.70
CA GLU A 181 -18.92 -49.19 1.98
C GLU A 181 -17.97 -49.09 3.19
N SER A 182 -16.69 -49.42 3.01
CA SER A 182 -15.65 -49.33 4.05
C SER A 182 -15.31 -47.88 4.50
N MET A 183 -15.90 -46.87 3.86
CA MET A 183 -15.64 -45.45 4.09
C MET A 183 -16.91 -44.66 4.47
N LYS A 184 -18.12 -45.15 4.19
CA LYS A 184 -19.38 -44.39 4.40
C LYS A 184 -19.61 -43.92 5.83
N ASN A 185 -19.23 -44.75 6.81
CA ASN A 185 -19.43 -44.45 8.23
C ASN A 185 -18.25 -43.67 8.85
N LYS A 186 -17.24 -43.27 8.06
CA LYS A 186 -16.07 -42.55 8.59
C LYS A 186 -16.32 -41.06 8.74
N ARG A 187 -15.46 -40.40 9.52
CA ARG A 187 -15.44 -38.94 9.72
C ARG A 187 -14.04 -38.40 9.47
N VAL A 188 -13.93 -37.40 8.60
CA VAL A 188 -12.70 -36.61 8.40
C VAL A 188 -12.67 -35.51 9.45
N VAL A 189 -11.64 -35.50 10.29
CA VAL A 189 -11.43 -34.50 11.34
C VAL A 189 -10.10 -33.80 11.08
N SER A 190 -10.10 -32.48 10.91
CA SER A 190 -8.89 -31.66 10.80
C SER A 190 -8.28 -31.42 12.19
N LEU A 191 -6.95 -31.55 12.34
CA LEU A 191 -6.24 -31.32 13.60
C LEU A 191 -5.70 -29.90 13.69
N GLU A 192 -6.10 -29.15 14.72
CA GLU A 192 -5.59 -27.79 14.95
C GLU A 192 -4.32 -27.79 15.81
N ILE A 193 -3.17 -27.74 15.14
CA ILE A 193 -1.84 -27.70 15.80
C ILE A 193 -1.69 -26.44 16.66
N SER A 194 -2.19 -25.29 16.19
CA SER A 194 -2.24 -24.04 16.94
C SER A 194 -3.03 -24.16 18.25
N SER A 195 -4.17 -24.85 18.23
CA SER A 195 -5.00 -25.08 19.42
C SER A 195 -4.36 -26.06 20.40
N LEU A 196 -3.62 -27.07 19.90
CA LEU A 196 -2.77 -27.93 20.75
C LEU A 196 -1.62 -27.18 21.42
N LEU A 197 -1.05 -26.15 20.76
CA LEU A 197 0.02 -25.30 21.30
C LEU A 197 -0.51 -24.21 22.26
N SER A 198 -1.74 -23.72 22.05
CA SER A 198 -2.32 -22.60 22.80
C SER A 198 -2.35 -22.87 24.31
N GLY A 199 -1.68 -22.02 25.09
CA GLY A 199 -1.56 -22.17 26.55
C GLY A 199 -0.66 -23.32 27.04
N ALA A 200 0.06 -24.03 26.16
CA ALA A 200 1.04 -25.02 26.56
C ALA A 200 2.40 -24.34 26.87
N MET A 201 2.69 -24.06 28.15
CA MET A 201 3.96 -23.44 28.55
C MET A 201 5.16 -24.40 28.50
N PHE A 202 4.92 -25.71 28.37
CA PHE A 202 5.96 -26.73 28.29
C PHE A 202 5.64 -27.80 27.26
N ARG A 203 6.65 -28.29 26.52
CA ARG A 203 6.55 -29.36 25.50
C ARG A 203 5.74 -30.58 25.96
N GLY A 204 5.88 -30.99 27.23
CA GLY A 204 5.15 -32.13 27.79
C GLY A 204 3.62 -31.97 27.80
N GLN A 205 3.10 -30.74 27.90
CA GLN A 205 1.65 -30.49 27.85
C GLN A 205 1.08 -30.67 26.44
N PHE A 206 1.83 -30.29 25.41
CA PHE A 206 1.49 -30.58 24.02
C PHE A 206 1.53 -32.09 23.74
N GLU A 207 2.57 -32.79 24.22
CA GLU A 207 2.67 -34.26 24.11
C GLU A 207 1.53 -34.99 24.84
N GLU A 208 1.03 -34.45 25.96
CA GLU A 208 -0.11 -35.00 26.70
C GLU A 208 -1.45 -34.77 25.97
N ARG A 209 -1.70 -33.55 25.45
CA ARG A 209 -2.89 -33.25 24.62
C ARG A 209 -2.94 -34.10 23.35
N LEU A 210 -1.84 -34.18 22.61
CA LEU A 210 -1.73 -35.02 21.41
C LEU A 210 -1.91 -36.52 21.74
N ARG A 211 -1.49 -36.97 22.92
CA ARG A 211 -1.73 -38.35 23.40
C ARG A 211 -3.21 -38.60 23.70
N GLY A 212 -3.93 -37.61 24.25
CA GLY A 212 -5.39 -37.68 24.42
C GLY A 212 -6.13 -37.81 23.08
N VAL A 213 -5.81 -36.94 22.12
CA VAL A 213 -6.37 -37.02 20.75
C VAL A 213 -6.09 -38.38 20.08
N LEU A 214 -4.86 -38.91 20.21
CA LEU A 214 -4.49 -40.23 19.68
C LEU A 214 -5.09 -41.43 20.46
N GLN A 215 -5.64 -41.20 21.66
CA GLN A 215 -6.41 -42.18 22.41
C GLN A 215 -7.88 -42.14 21.99
N ASP A 216 -8.48 -40.95 21.87
CA ASP A 216 -9.85 -40.80 21.36
C ASP A 216 -10.05 -41.45 19.98
N ILE A 217 -9.11 -41.23 19.06
CA ILE A 217 -9.14 -41.85 17.71
C ILE A 217 -9.06 -43.39 17.78
N HIS A 218 -8.36 -43.93 18.78
CA HIS A 218 -8.22 -45.37 18.98
C HIS A 218 -9.48 -45.99 19.60
N ASP A 219 -10.07 -45.33 20.59
CA ASP A 219 -11.31 -45.76 21.22
C ASP A 219 -12.48 -45.69 20.21
N LEU A 220 -12.47 -44.68 19.33
CA LEU A 220 -13.34 -44.58 18.14
C LEU A 220 -13.03 -45.59 17.02
N SER A 221 -12.20 -46.62 17.29
CA SER A 221 -12.15 -47.89 16.56
C SER A 221 -11.96 -47.80 15.03
N GLY A 222 -11.30 -46.74 14.54
CA GLY A 222 -11.03 -46.52 13.12
C GLY A 222 -12.16 -45.86 12.33
N GLU A 223 -13.17 -45.28 12.98
CA GLU A 223 -14.17 -44.41 12.33
C GLU A 223 -13.55 -43.07 11.88
N VAL A 224 -12.47 -42.62 12.52
CA VAL A 224 -11.84 -41.32 12.23
C VAL A 224 -10.74 -41.43 11.17
N ILE A 225 -10.77 -40.51 10.21
CA ILE A 225 -9.67 -40.17 9.31
C ILE A 225 -9.13 -38.81 9.79
N LEU A 226 -7.91 -38.79 10.32
CA LEU A 226 -7.31 -37.55 10.79
C LEU A 226 -6.68 -36.79 9.61
N PHE A 227 -7.13 -35.57 9.33
CA PHE A 227 -6.42 -34.65 8.46
C PHE A 227 -5.43 -33.82 9.29
N VAL A 228 -4.20 -33.70 8.82
CA VAL A 228 -3.14 -32.89 9.44
C VAL A 228 -2.49 -32.05 8.34
N ASP A 229 -2.81 -30.76 8.32
CA ASP A 229 -2.03 -29.80 7.53
C ASP A 229 -0.66 -29.55 8.18
N GLU A 230 0.30 -29.08 7.39
CA GLU A 230 1.70 -28.90 7.79
C GLU A 230 2.28 -30.12 8.55
N LEU A 231 2.04 -31.35 8.06
CA LEU A 231 2.40 -32.63 8.71
C LEU A 231 3.85 -32.67 9.24
N HIS A 232 4.75 -31.95 8.59
CA HIS A 232 6.17 -31.85 8.95
C HIS A 232 6.43 -31.26 10.36
N THR A 233 5.51 -30.43 10.86
CA THR A 233 5.60 -29.80 12.19
C THR A 233 5.55 -30.82 13.32
N ILE A 234 4.75 -31.88 13.14
CA ILE A 234 4.62 -33.03 14.05
C ILE A 234 5.64 -34.13 13.70
N VAL A 235 6.10 -34.20 12.44
CA VAL A 235 6.83 -35.34 11.87
C VAL A 235 8.06 -34.89 11.07
N GLY A 236 9.26 -35.11 11.62
CA GLY A 236 10.52 -34.93 10.87
C GLY A 236 11.34 -33.70 11.26
N ALA A 237 10.85 -32.86 12.17
CA ALA A 237 11.58 -31.74 12.77
C ALA A 237 12.66 -32.23 13.76
N GLY A 238 13.72 -32.87 13.26
CA GLY A 238 14.75 -33.54 14.07
C GLY A 238 16.19 -33.18 13.67
N LYS A 239 16.66 -31.97 14.04
CA LYS A 239 18.10 -31.61 14.05
C LYS A 239 18.50 -30.28 14.71
N GLY A 240 17.55 -29.41 15.08
CA GLY A 240 17.82 -28.18 15.84
C GLY A 240 17.41 -28.30 17.30
N GLU A 241 18.06 -27.56 18.20
CA GLU A 241 17.55 -27.41 19.57
C GLU A 241 16.20 -26.68 19.53
N GLY A 242 15.19 -27.25 20.17
CA GLY A 242 13.81 -26.74 20.21
C GLY A 242 12.80 -27.44 19.29
N SER A 243 13.22 -28.26 18.32
CA SER A 243 12.31 -28.83 17.32
C SER A 243 11.42 -29.98 17.85
N MET A 244 10.12 -29.94 17.54
CA MET A 244 9.09 -30.84 18.10
C MET A 244 8.85 -32.12 17.29
N ASP A 245 9.88 -32.95 17.07
CA ASP A 245 9.62 -34.28 16.48
C ASP A 245 8.80 -35.17 17.43
N MET A 246 7.57 -35.50 17.01
CA MET A 246 6.63 -36.40 17.71
C MET A 246 6.39 -37.71 16.95
N SER A 247 7.22 -38.00 15.93
CA SER A 247 7.15 -39.23 15.14
C SER A 247 7.05 -40.51 15.98
N ASN A 248 7.66 -40.52 17.18
CA ASN A 248 7.66 -41.67 18.08
C ASN A 248 6.28 -42.01 18.67
N MET A 249 5.34 -41.06 18.75
CA MET A 249 3.96 -41.31 19.16
C MET A 249 3.10 -41.84 18.00
N LEU A 250 3.37 -41.37 16.77
CA LEU A 250 2.61 -41.74 15.58
C LEU A 250 3.04 -43.09 14.99
N LYS A 251 4.35 -43.39 14.96
CA LYS A 251 4.92 -44.64 14.41
C LYS A 251 4.21 -45.91 14.91
N PRO A 252 3.92 -46.12 16.21
CA PRO A 252 3.23 -47.32 16.69
C PRO A 252 1.77 -47.40 16.24
N LYS A 253 1.03 -46.27 16.31
CA LYS A 253 -0.39 -46.19 15.89
C LYS A 253 -0.54 -46.48 14.39
N LEU A 254 0.28 -45.82 13.55
CA LEU A 254 0.35 -46.06 12.11
C LEU A 254 0.81 -47.48 11.76
N ALA A 255 1.67 -48.11 12.59
CA ALA A 255 2.16 -49.47 12.34
C ALA A 255 1.14 -50.57 12.69
N ARG A 256 0.24 -50.33 13.63
CA ARG A 256 -0.84 -51.28 13.99
C ARG A 256 -2.15 -51.03 13.22
N GLY A 257 -2.24 -49.95 12.46
CA GLY A 257 -3.46 -49.56 11.73
C GLY A 257 -4.50 -48.87 12.61
N GLU A 258 -4.14 -48.48 13.84
CA GLU A 258 -5.01 -47.79 14.80
C GLU A 258 -5.25 -46.31 14.47
N LEU A 259 -4.54 -45.78 13.46
CA LEU A 259 -4.67 -44.42 12.96
C LEU A 259 -4.68 -44.46 11.43
N GLN A 260 -5.69 -43.84 10.81
CA GLN A 260 -5.65 -43.43 9.42
C GLN A 260 -5.46 -41.91 9.35
N LEU A 261 -4.49 -41.47 8.56
CA LEU A 261 -4.10 -40.06 8.45
C LEU A 261 -4.00 -39.62 6.99
N VAL A 262 -4.53 -38.44 6.69
CA VAL A 262 -4.28 -37.66 5.48
C VAL A 262 -3.38 -36.49 5.88
N GLY A 263 -2.15 -36.43 5.37
CA GLY A 263 -1.24 -35.32 5.65
C GLY A 263 -1.22 -34.31 4.51
N ALA A 264 -0.96 -33.03 4.79
CA ALA A 264 -0.57 -32.04 3.79
C ALA A 264 0.78 -31.37 4.17
N THR A 265 1.61 -31.09 3.17
CA THR A 265 3.01 -30.59 3.33
C THR A 265 3.60 -30.14 1.98
N THR A 266 4.71 -29.40 1.96
CA THR A 266 5.46 -29.11 0.72
C THR A 266 6.41 -30.25 0.32
N LEU A 267 7.01 -30.16 -0.87
CA LEU A 267 7.94 -31.18 -1.36
C LEU A 267 9.22 -31.26 -0.53
N ASP A 268 9.76 -30.12 -0.10
CA ASP A 268 11.03 -30.07 0.66
C ASP A 268 10.89 -30.53 2.10
N GLU A 269 9.75 -30.24 2.72
CA GLU A 269 9.33 -30.83 3.99
C GLU A 269 9.15 -32.35 3.88
N TYR A 270 8.47 -32.84 2.82
CA TYR A 270 8.27 -34.28 2.62
C TYR A 270 9.60 -35.04 2.48
N ARG A 271 10.61 -34.43 1.87
CA ARG A 271 11.99 -34.97 1.80
C ARG A 271 12.65 -35.14 3.18
N LEU A 272 12.10 -34.59 4.27
CA LEU A 272 12.51 -34.89 5.64
C LEU A 272 11.79 -36.15 6.17
N ILE A 273 10.49 -36.25 5.92
CA ILE A 273 9.64 -37.39 6.33
C ILE A 273 10.07 -38.69 5.63
N GLU A 274 10.35 -38.62 4.33
CA GLU A 274 10.72 -39.78 3.50
C GLU A 274 12.04 -40.45 3.92
N LYS A 275 12.94 -39.71 4.59
CA LYS A 275 14.19 -40.25 5.15
C LYS A 275 13.94 -41.23 6.31
N ASP A 276 12.77 -41.19 6.94
CA ASP A 276 12.40 -42.14 7.98
C ASP A 276 11.78 -43.42 7.38
N ALA A 277 12.57 -44.49 7.39
CA ALA A 277 12.18 -45.79 6.83
C ALA A 277 11.02 -46.49 7.58
N ALA A 278 10.56 -46.01 8.73
CA ALA A 278 9.32 -46.49 9.34
C ALA A 278 8.10 -45.75 8.77
N LEU A 279 8.19 -44.43 8.62
CA LEU A 279 7.12 -43.57 8.11
C LEU A 279 6.92 -43.70 6.59
N ALA A 280 8.00 -43.79 5.81
CA ALA A 280 7.95 -44.03 4.36
C ALA A 280 7.30 -45.39 3.97
N ARG A 281 7.12 -46.31 4.94
CA ARG A 281 6.39 -47.58 4.80
C ARG A 281 4.92 -47.49 5.22
N ARG A 282 4.43 -46.31 5.61
CA ARG A 282 3.03 -46.04 6.03
C ARG A 282 2.36 -44.98 5.17
N PHE A 283 3.14 -44.01 4.68
CA PHE A 283 2.68 -42.97 3.78
C PHE A 283 2.75 -43.35 2.29
N GLN A 284 1.94 -42.66 1.49
CA GLN A 284 1.94 -42.68 0.03
C GLN A 284 1.77 -41.24 -0.49
N SER A 285 2.69 -40.77 -1.31
CA SER A 285 2.61 -39.45 -1.94
C SER A 285 1.44 -39.33 -2.92
N VAL A 286 0.82 -38.14 -2.90
CA VAL A 286 -0.16 -37.61 -3.86
C VAL A 286 0.30 -36.20 -4.19
N TYR A 287 0.83 -35.99 -5.41
CA TYR A 287 1.30 -34.68 -5.83
C TYR A 287 0.13 -33.83 -6.33
N ILE A 288 0.09 -32.56 -5.94
CA ILE A 288 -0.94 -31.59 -6.31
C ILE A 288 -0.26 -30.46 -7.08
N ALA A 289 -0.65 -30.30 -8.35
CA ALA A 289 -0.16 -29.22 -9.19
C ALA A 289 -0.91 -27.91 -8.92
N GLU A 290 -0.22 -26.79 -9.13
CA GLU A 290 -0.85 -25.48 -9.36
C GLU A 290 -1.80 -25.61 -10.59
N PRO A 291 -3.09 -25.23 -10.47
CA PRO A 291 -4.05 -25.32 -11.57
C PRO A 291 -3.74 -24.31 -12.68
N GLY A 292 -4.15 -24.60 -13.92
CA GLY A 292 -4.05 -23.67 -15.04
C GLY A 292 -4.93 -22.43 -14.86
N VAL A 293 -4.81 -21.45 -15.77
CA VAL A 293 -5.68 -20.25 -15.74
C VAL A 293 -7.14 -20.65 -15.98
N GLU A 294 -7.41 -21.56 -16.92
CA GLU A 294 -8.77 -22.06 -17.23
C GLU A 294 -9.36 -22.88 -16.07
N ASP A 295 -8.55 -23.72 -15.43
CA ASP A 295 -8.93 -24.43 -14.20
C ASP A 295 -9.23 -23.45 -13.06
N THR A 296 -8.41 -22.40 -12.93
CA THR A 296 -8.59 -21.35 -11.90
C THR A 296 -9.88 -20.57 -12.13
N VAL A 297 -10.19 -20.16 -13.36
CA VAL A 297 -11.50 -19.55 -13.70
C VAL A 297 -12.64 -20.51 -13.39
N SER A 298 -12.48 -21.81 -13.63
CA SER A 298 -13.48 -22.83 -13.31
C SER A 298 -13.70 -22.97 -11.80
N ILE A 299 -12.63 -22.89 -10.99
CA ILE A 299 -12.69 -22.86 -9.53
C ILE A 299 -13.38 -21.57 -9.06
N LEU A 300 -12.97 -20.40 -9.55
CA LEU A 300 -13.59 -19.10 -9.20
C LEU A 300 -15.08 -19.07 -9.54
N ARG A 301 -15.50 -19.63 -10.68
CA ARG A 301 -16.92 -19.73 -11.06
C ARG A 301 -17.74 -20.61 -10.12
N GLY A 302 -17.16 -21.68 -9.58
CA GLY A 302 -17.83 -22.54 -8.60
C GLY A 302 -17.87 -21.93 -7.19
N LEU A 303 -16.86 -21.14 -6.82
CA LEU A 303 -16.82 -20.40 -5.55
C LEU A 303 -17.66 -19.11 -5.58
N LYS A 304 -17.93 -18.55 -6.77
CA LYS A 304 -18.60 -17.26 -7.01
C LYS A 304 -19.74 -16.98 -6.01
N ASN A 305 -20.77 -17.83 -6.02
CA ASN A 305 -21.98 -17.61 -5.21
C ASN A 305 -21.68 -17.55 -3.69
N SER A 306 -20.64 -18.22 -3.21
CA SER A 306 -20.23 -18.19 -1.80
C SER A 306 -19.67 -16.82 -1.42
N TYR A 307 -18.79 -16.27 -2.27
CA TYR A 307 -18.25 -14.92 -2.10
C TYR A 307 -19.30 -13.82 -2.30
N GLU A 308 -20.21 -13.98 -3.28
CA GLU A 308 -21.33 -13.05 -3.48
C GLU A 308 -22.26 -13.01 -2.25
N LEU A 309 -22.59 -14.18 -1.68
CA LEU A 309 -23.43 -14.28 -0.47
C LEU A 309 -22.71 -13.77 0.79
N HIS A 310 -21.41 -14.03 0.94
CA HIS A 310 -20.61 -13.59 2.08
C HIS A 310 -20.46 -12.06 2.15
N HIS A 311 -20.15 -11.43 1.01
CA HIS A 311 -19.94 -9.98 0.93
C HIS A 311 -21.22 -9.20 0.65
N GLY A 312 -22.23 -9.81 0.04
CA GLY A 312 -23.44 -9.12 -0.45
C GLY A 312 -23.21 -8.36 -1.76
N ILE A 313 -22.19 -8.76 -2.55
CA ILE A 313 -21.67 -8.03 -3.72
C ILE A 313 -21.65 -8.96 -4.93
N ARG A 314 -22.23 -8.54 -6.08
CA ARG A 314 -22.21 -9.33 -7.32
C ARG A 314 -20.81 -9.36 -7.94
N VAL A 315 -20.44 -10.43 -8.66
CA VAL A 315 -19.15 -10.56 -9.34
C VAL A 315 -19.35 -10.94 -10.81
N LYS A 316 -18.85 -10.12 -11.74
CA LYS A 316 -18.94 -10.42 -13.19
C LYS A 316 -17.93 -11.49 -13.61
N ASP A 317 -18.28 -12.30 -14.60
CA ASP A 317 -17.41 -13.37 -15.12
C ASP A 317 -16.08 -12.83 -15.69
N GLU A 318 -16.11 -11.64 -16.28
CA GLU A 318 -14.91 -10.91 -16.71
C GLU A 318 -13.93 -10.61 -15.55
N ALA A 319 -14.44 -10.40 -14.33
CA ALA A 319 -13.63 -10.18 -13.14
C ALA A 319 -12.97 -11.49 -12.66
N LEU A 320 -13.64 -12.63 -12.80
CA LEU A 320 -13.05 -13.95 -12.52
C LEU A 320 -11.93 -14.27 -13.50
N ILE A 321 -12.14 -14.00 -14.79
CA ILE A 321 -11.13 -14.14 -15.85
C ILE A 321 -9.97 -13.18 -15.62
N ALA A 322 -10.23 -11.94 -15.22
CA ALA A 322 -9.21 -10.96 -14.84
C ALA A 322 -8.40 -11.44 -13.62
N ALA A 323 -9.05 -11.87 -12.53
CA ALA A 323 -8.35 -12.34 -11.33
C ALA A 323 -7.41 -13.50 -11.63
N ALA A 324 -7.87 -14.51 -12.38
CA ALA A 324 -7.05 -15.64 -12.80
C ALA A 324 -5.88 -15.25 -13.74
N THR A 325 -6.14 -14.36 -14.70
CA THR A 325 -5.15 -13.98 -15.73
C THR A 325 -4.10 -13.01 -15.18
N LEU A 326 -4.53 -12.00 -14.41
CA LEU A 326 -3.69 -10.93 -13.90
C LEU A 326 -2.82 -11.41 -12.73
N SER A 327 -3.37 -12.18 -11.79
CA SER A 327 -2.56 -12.79 -10.72
C SER A 327 -1.51 -13.75 -11.28
N ASN A 328 -1.85 -14.57 -12.29
CA ASN A 328 -0.89 -15.46 -12.92
C ASN A 328 0.24 -14.71 -13.65
N ARG A 329 -0.05 -13.52 -14.19
CA ARG A 329 0.94 -12.70 -14.91
C ARG A 329 1.81 -11.84 -13.99
N TYR A 330 1.25 -11.32 -12.90
CA TYR A 330 1.88 -10.26 -12.11
C TYR A 330 2.18 -10.63 -10.64
N ILE A 331 1.55 -11.68 -10.09
CA ILE A 331 1.77 -12.17 -8.72
C ILE A 331 2.41 -13.56 -8.83
N THR A 332 3.75 -13.59 -8.92
CA THR A 332 4.52 -14.80 -9.27
C THR A 332 5.10 -15.56 -8.06
N ASP A 333 5.08 -14.93 -6.89
CA ASP A 333 5.49 -15.48 -5.59
C ASP A 333 4.42 -16.40 -5.00
N ARG A 334 3.14 -16.01 -5.08
CA ARG A 334 1.98 -16.84 -4.68
C ARG A 334 1.51 -17.78 -5.78
N LYS A 335 0.63 -18.72 -5.42
CA LYS A 335 0.17 -19.83 -6.25
C LYS A 335 -1.32 -19.79 -6.51
N GLN A 336 -1.75 -20.33 -7.65
CA GLN A 336 -3.17 -20.57 -7.92
C GLN A 336 -3.72 -21.76 -7.10
N PRO A 337 -5.02 -21.77 -6.76
CA PRO A 337 -6.01 -20.71 -7.00
C PRO A 337 -5.98 -19.56 -5.96
N ASP A 338 -5.29 -19.74 -4.83
CA ASP A 338 -5.19 -18.81 -3.69
C ASP A 338 -5.08 -17.33 -4.10
N LYS A 339 -4.05 -16.97 -4.87
CA LYS A 339 -3.83 -15.57 -5.30
C LYS A 339 -4.90 -14.97 -6.22
N SER A 340 -5.81 -15.77 -6.77
CA SER A 340 -6.97 -15.25 -7.52
C SER A 340 -8.19 -15.11 -6.63
N ILE A 341 -8.37 -16.02 -5.68
CA ILE A 341 -9.45 -15.96 -4.68
C ILE A 341 -9.26 -14.70 -3.81
N ASP A 342 -8.02 -14.45 -3.38
CA ASP A 342 -7.57 -13.26 -2.64
C ASP A 342 -7.93 -11.94 -3.34
N LEU A 343 -7.74 -11.86 -4.67
CA LEU A 343 -8.12 -10.68 -5.46
C LEU A 343 -9.63 -10.48 -5.59
N ILE A 344 -10.42 -11.56 -5.64
CA ILE A 344 -11.88 -11.47 -5.60
C ILE A 344 -12.32 -11.00 -4.21
N ASP A 345 -11.73 -11.55 -3.14
CA ASP A 345 -12.09 -11.21 -1.76
C ASP A 345 -11.80 -9.75 -1.41
N GLU A 346 -10.60 -9.23 -1.72
CA GLU A 346 -10.29 -7.81 -1.51
C GLU A 346 -11.19 -6.90 -2.37
N ALA A 347 -11.47 -7.28 -3.63
CA ALA A 347 -12.32 -6.46 -4.49
C ALA A 347 -13.79 -6.42 -4.03
N CYS A 348 -14.34 -7.55 -3.57
CA CYS A 348 -15.67 -7.60 -2.95
C CYS A 348 -15.70 -6.81 -1.64
N SER A 349 -14.70 -7.00 -0.77
CA SER A 349 -14.59 -6.28 0.51
C SER A 349 -14.49 -4.77 0.30
N ARG A 350 -13.68 -4.31 -0.67
CA ARG A 350 -13.55 -2.90 -1.01
C ARG A 350 -14.85 -2.30 -1.55
N LEU A 351 -15.51 -2.99 -2.50
CA LEU A 351 -16.75 -2.51 -3.09
C LEU A 351 -17.90 -2.48 -2.07
N ARG A 352 -17.92 -3.42 -1.12
CA ARG A 352 -18.83 -3.40 0.02
C ARG A 352 -18.64 -2.16 0.89
N LEU A 353 -17.39 -1.80 1.22
CA LEU A 353 -17.10 -0.58 1.97
C LEU A 353 -17.48 0.69 1.17
N GLU A 354 -17.32 0.68 -0.15
CA GLU A 354 -17.77 1.75 -1.06
C GLU A 354 -19.32 1.90 -1.03
N GLN A 355 -20.09 0.81 -0.96
CA GLN A 355 -21.58 0.82 -0.86
C GLN A 355 -22.13 1.13 0.55
N GLU A 356 -21.47 0.64 1.61
CA GLU A 356 -21.89 0.92 3.00
C GLU A 356 -21.64 2.39 3.37
N SER A 357 -20.59 3.01 2.79
CA SER A 357 -20.22 4.42 2.97
C SER A 357 -21.17 5.41 2.28
N LYS A 358 -21.04 6.69 2.63
CA LYS A 358 -21.67 7.81 1.91
C LYS A 358 -20.80 8.19 0.71
N PRO A 359 -21.35 8.33 -0.52
CA PRO A 359 -20.54 8.67 -1.70
C PRO A 359 -19.90 10.05 -1.57
N GLU A 360 -18.67 10.19 -2.08
CA GLU A 360 -17.84 11.39 -1.93
C GLU A 360 -18.56 12.68 -2.41
N ILE A 361 -19.32 12.59 -3.50
CA ILE A 361 -20.10 13.71 -4.05
C ILE A 361 -21.14 14.21 -3.02
N VAL A 362 -21.84 13.29 -2.34
CA VAL A 362 -22.87 13.63 -1.35
C VAL A 362 -22.23 14.10 -0.03
N TRP A 363 -21.05 13.58 0.33
CA TRP A 363 -20.30 14.04 1.49
C TRP A 363 -19.74 15.45 1.30
N LYS A 364 -19.26 15.76 0.08
CA LYS A 364 -18.83 17.12 -0.30
C LYS A 364 -19.97 18.12 -0.19
N VAL A 365 -21.11 17.87 -0.83
CA VAL A 365 -22.26 18.81 -0.78
C VAL A 365 -22.81 18.97 0.65
N GLU A 366 -22.80 17.92 1.48
CA GLU A 366 -23.16 18.02 2.90
C GLU A 366 -22.17 18.89 3.69
N ARG A 367 -20.86 18.72 3.47
CA ARG A 367 -19.81 19.52 4.11
C ARG A 367 -19.93 21.00 3.72
N ASP A 368 -20.08 21.26 2.43
CA ASP A 368 -20.17 22.62 1.89
C ASP A 368 -21.48 23.30 2.34
N LEU A 369 -22.58 22.55 2.47
CA LEU A 369 -23.83 23.00 3.11
C LEU A 369 -23.66 23.28 4.61
N LEU A 370 -22.93 22.44 5.35
CA LEU A 370 -22.70 22.63 6.79
C LEU A 370 -21.94 23.94 7.06
N THR A 371 -20.87 24.23 6.30
CA THR A 371 -20.18 25.53 6.34
C THR A 371 -21.16 26.68 6.11
N LYS A 372 -22.03 26.58 5.10
CA LYS A 372 -23.01 27.63 4.78
C LYS A 372 -24.14 27.78 5.82
N GLN A 373 -24.54 26.70 6.50
CA GLN A 373 -25.47 26.78 7.64
C GLN A 373 -24.84 27.41 8.89
N ILE A 374 -23.53 27.23 9.09
CA ILE A 374 -22.78 27.93 10.15
C ILE A 374 -22.69 29.43 9.82
N GLU A 375 -22.39 29.79 8.57
CA GLU A 375 -22.43 31.19 8.09
C GLU A 375 -23.81 31.83 8.30
N GLN A 376 -24.88 31.15 7.86
CA GLN A 376 -26.28 31.57 8.08
C GLN A 376 -26.60 31.78 9.57
N SER A 377 -26.07 30.93 10.44
CA SER A 377 -26.30 31.00 11.89
C SER A 377 -25.52 32.12 12.57
N ALA A 378 -24.32 32.46 12.09
CA ALA A 378 -23.57 33.63 12.54
C ALA A 378 -24.29 34.93 12.16
N LEU A 379 -24.63 35.08 10.88
CA LEU A 379 -25.37 36.23 10.32
C LEU A 379 -26.80 36.39 10.88
N ALA A 380 -27.33 35.38 11.57
CA ALA A 380 -28.61 35.45 12.28
C ALA A 380 -28.51 36.04 13.70
N ASN A 381 -27.30 36.17 14.26
CA ASN A 381 -27.04 36.74 15.59
C ASN A 381 -26.34 38.12 15.53
N GLU A 382 -25.93 38.58 14.34
CA GLU A 382 -25.38 39.92 14.12
C GLU A 382 -26.45 41.04 14.16
N GLY A 383 -25.99 42.28 14.21
CA GLY A 383 -26.82 43.49 14.25
C GLY A 383 -27.65 43.72 12.99
N ASP A 384 -28.58 44.67 13.08
CA ASP A 384 -29.65 44.88 12.09
C ASP A 384 -29.19 45.62 10.80
N ASP A 385 -27.90 45.52 10.46
CA ASP A 385 -27.22 46.27 9.40
C ASP A 385 -27.56 45.79 7.98
N ALA A 386 -27.59 46.74 7.05
CA ALA A 386 -27.99 46.49 5.66
C ALA A 386 -27.08 45.48 4.94
N LYS A 387 -25.77 45.41 5.28
CA LYS A 387 -24.84 44.46 4.65
C LYS A 387 -24.93 43.03 5.22
N SER A 388 -25.17 42.86 6.53
CA SER A 388 -25.44 41.52 7.08
C SER A 388 -26.78 40.99 6.57
N LYS A 389 -27.79 41.85 6.37
CA LYS A 389 -29.04 41.51 5.65
C LYS A 389 -28.79 41.06 4.20
N ALA A 390 -28.10 41.86 3.39
CA ALA A 390 -27.82 41.52 1.98
C ALA A 390 -26.95 40.26 1.83
N ARG A 391 -25.97 40.03 2.71
CA ARG A 391 -25.20 38.77 2.72
C ARG A 391 -26.06 37.59 3.15
N LYS A 392 -26.91 37.77 4.17
CA LYS A 392 -27.84 36.73 4.62
C LYS A 392 -28.81 36.31 3.52
N GLU A 393 -29.34 37.22 2.72
CA GLU A 393 -30.17 36.86 1.56
C GLU A 393 -29.42 35.96 0.56
N VAL A 394 -28.16 36.28 0.23
CA VAL A 394 -27.32 35.44 -0.64
C VAL A 394 -26.99 34.09 0.00
N VAL A 395 -26.66 34.06 1.29
CA VAL A 395 -26.36 32.81 2.02
C VAL A 395 -27.61 31.96 2.19
N ASP A 396 -28.79 32.56 2.39
CA ASP A 396 -30.08 31.88 2.43
C ASP A 396 -30.38 31.23 1.06
N GLU A 397 -30.12 31.92 -0.06
CA GLU A 397 -30.22 31.33 -1.42
C GLU A 397 -29.19 30.20 -1.65
N GLU A 398 -27.93 30.38 -1.25
CA GLU A 398 -26.87 29.35 -1.37
C GLU A 398 -27.18 28.12 -0.51
N VAL A 399 -27.61 28.30 0.75
CA VAL A 399 -28.07 27.23 1.65
C VAL A 399 -29.28 26.51 1.08
N GLU A 400 -30.24 27.22 0.51
CA GLU A 400 -31.44 26.64 -0.09
C GLU A 400 -31.13 25.89 -1.40
N GLY A 401 -30.17 26.38 -2.20
CA GLY A 401 -29.64 25.67 -3.36
C GLY A 401 -28.88 24.40 -2.99
N LEU A 402 -27.98 24.48 -2.00
CA LEU A 402 -27.21 23.33 -1.49
C LEU A 402 -28.10 22.31 -0.77
N LYS A 403 -29.18 22.74 -0.09
CA LYS A 403 -30.23 21.83 0.43
C LYS A 403 -30.91 21.08 -0.71
N LYS A 404 -31.37 21.77 -1.75
CA LYS A 404 -32.03 21.13 -2.91
C LYS A 404 -31.11 20.14 -3.64
N GLU A 405 -29.83 20.47 -3.79
CA GLU A 405 -28.86 19.55 -4.39
C GLU A 405 -28.51 18.39 -3.45
N LEU A 406 -28.34 18.63 -2.15
CA LEU A 406 -28.15 17.56 -1.16
C LEU A 406 -29.36 16.62 -1.12
N ASP A 407 -30.58 17.14 -1.09
CA ASP A 407 -31.82 16.35 -1.11
C ASP A 407 -31.94 15.55 -2.42
N ARG A 408 -31.56 16.14 -3.57
CA ARG A 408 -31.53 15.43 -4.86
C ARG A 408 -30.53 14.27 -4.83
N LEU A 409 -29.29 14.53 -4.40
CA LEU A 409 -28.22 13.53 -4.36
C LEU A 409 -28.48 12.44 -3.31
N HIS A 410 -28.98 12.84 -2.12
CA HIS A 410 -29.34 11.93 -1.04
C HIS A 410 -30.54 11.07 -1.41
N LYS A 411 -31.55 11.63 -2.10
CA LYS A 411 -32.65 10.86 -2.68
C LYS A 411 -32.13 9.83 -3.69
N MET A 412 -31.31 10.23 -4.67
CA MET A 412 -30.73 9.31 -5.65
C MET A 412 -29.93 8.18 -4.97
N TRP A 413 -29.05 8.52 -4.01
CA TRP A 413 -28.28 7.54 -3.25
C TRP A 413 -29.17 6.59 -2.43
N MET A 414 -30.25 7.08 -1.83
CA MET A 414 -31.21 6.24 -1.11
C MET A 414 -32.04 5.34 -2.03
N GLU A 415 -32.38 5.81 -3.23
CA GLU A 415 -33.06 5.01 -4.27
C GLU A 415 -32.14 3.89 -4.79
N GLU A 416 -30.88 4.21 -5.17
CA GLU A 416 -29.85 3.21 -5.53
C GLU A 416 -29.60 2.20 -4.39
N LYS A 417 -29.53 2.67 -3.14
CA LYS A 417 -29.29 1.82 -1.96
C LYS A 417 -30.47 0.92 -1.61
N GLU A 418 -31.71 1.37 -1.83
CA GLU A 418 -32.88 0.50 -1.66
C GLU A 418 -32.97 -0.55 -2.78
N GLU A 419 -32.60 -0.20 -4.01
CA GLU A 419 -32.52 -1.13 -5.15
C GLU A 419 -31.47 -2.24 -4.94
N LEU A 420 -30.28 -1.89 -4.47
CA LEU A 420 -29.25 -2.85 -4.03
C LEU A 420 -29.76 -3.78 -2.92
N GLU A 421 -30.40 -3.23 -1.89
CA GLU A 421 -30.92 -3.99 -0.76
C GLU A 421 -32.12 -4.89 -1.15
N ARG A 422 -32.96 -4.48 -2.10
CA ARG A 422 -34.01 -5.32 -2.72
C ARG A 422 -33.39 -6.50 -3.47
N THR A 423 -32.40 -6.21 -4.33
CA THR A 423 -31.66 -7.21 -5.13
C THR A 423 -30.99 -8.25 -4.22
N LYS A 424 -30.30 -7.79 -3.18
CA LYS A 424 -29.67 -8.65 -2.16
C LYS A 424 -30.68 -9.54 -1.43
N LYS A 425 -31.80 -8.97 -0.96
CA LYS A 425 -32.88 -9.74 -0.31
C LYS A 425 -33.53 -10.77 -1.23
N LEU A 426 -33.49 -10.58 -2.55
CA LEU A 426 -33.96 -11.55 -3.52
C LEU A 426 -32.94 -12.69 -3.72
N GLN A 427 -31.64 -12.36 -3.80
CA GLN A 427 -30.56 -13.34 -3.85
C GLN A 427 -30.53 -14.23 -2.60
N GLU A 428 -30.65 -13.65 -1.40
CA GLU A 428 -30.70 -14.39 -0.13
C GLU A 428 -31.86 -15.41 -0.09
N LYS A 429 -33.04 -15.04 -0.63
CA LYS A 429 -34.19 -15.97 -0.78
C LYS A 429 -33.89 -17.07 -1.79
N LEU A 430 -33.31 -16.73 -2.95
CA LEU A 430 -32.98 -17.67 -4.01
C LEU A 430 -32.00 -18.74 -3.53
N ASP A 431 -30.93 -18.35 -2.83
CA ASP A 431 -29.96 -19.30 -2.29
C ASP A 431 -30.44 -20.00 -1.01
N ALA A 432 -31.42 -19.45 -0.27
CA ALA A 432 -32.16 -20.21 0.73
C ALA A 432 -33.02 -21.32 0.09
N ALA A 433 -33.81 -21.00 -0.94
CA ALA A 433 -34.65 -21.96 -1.68
C ALA A 433 -33.81 -23.07 -2.35
N ARG A 434 -32.66 -22.72 -2.95
CA ARG A 434 -31.71 -23.70 -3.52
C ARG A 434 -31.12 -24.64 -2.46
N ARG A 435 -30.73 -24.13 -1.29
CA ARG A 435 -30.29 -24.98 -0.16
C ARG A 435 -31.42 -25.88 0.35
N GLU A 436 -32.63 -25.35 0.46
CA GLU A 436 -33.79 -26.12 0.92
C GLU A 436 -34.18 -27.23 -0.07
N LEU A 437 -34.07 -26.99 -1.38
CA LEU A 437 -34.28 -28.00 -2.42
C LEU A 437 -33.31 -29.18 -2.28
N VAL A 438 -32.03 -28.92 -1.96
CA VAL A 438 -31.04 -29.97 -1.69
C VAL A 438 -31.40 -30.77 -0.44
N MET A 439 -31.91 -30.11 0.60
CA MET A 439 -32.34 -30.78 1.84
C MET A 439 -33.62 -31.62 1.64
N ALA A 440 -34.64 -31.09 0.95
CA ALA A 440 -35.86 -31.82 0.60
C ALA A 440 -35.55 -33.09 -0.22
N ARG A 441 -34.68 -32.97 -1.24
CA ARG A 441 -34.19 -34.12 -2.02
C ARG A 441 -33.46 -35.16 -1.16
N LYS A 442 -32.59 -34.74 -0.22
CA LYS A 442 -31.90 -35.64 0.72
C LYS A 442 -32.87 -36.34 1.69
N GLN A 443 -33.97 -35.69 2.07
CA GLN A 443 -34.98 -36.23 2.99
C GLN A 443 -36.05 -37.08 2.30
N GLY A 444 -36.12 -37.08 0.96
CA GLY A 444 -37.15 -37.77 0.18
C GLY A 444 -38.48 -37.01 0.09
N ASP A 445 -38.52 -35.73 0.49
CA ASP A 445 -39.69 -34.87 0.32
C ASP A 445 -39.80 -34.40 -1.14
N LEU A 446 -40.37 -35.28 -1.96
CA LEU A 446 -40.58 -35.03 -3.40
C LEU A 446 -41.60 -33.92 -3.67
N ALA A 447 -42.53 -33.67 -2.75
CA ALA A 447 -43.55 -32.64 -2.90
C ALA A 447 -42.91 -31.25 -2.77
N LYS A 448 -42.19 -31.00 -1.67
CA LYS A 448 -41.48 -29.75 -1.44
C LYS A 448 -40.33 -29.55 -2.43
N ALA A 449 -39.64 -30.63 -2.82
CA ALA A 449 -38.62 -30.55 -3.87
C ALA A 449 -39.22 -30.12 -5.23
N ALA A 450 -40.42 -30.60 -5.60
CA ALA A 450 -41.09 -30.19 -6.83
C ALA A 450 -41.57 -28.74 -6.77
N GLU A 451 -42.16 -28.31 -5.64
CA GLU A 451 -42.60 -26.92 -5.41
C GLU A 451 -41.43 -25.93 -5.54
N LEU A 452 -40.33 -26.19 -4.84
CA LEU A 452 -39.13 -25.35 -4.89
C LEU A 452 -38.52 -25.31 -6.30
N GLN A 453 -38.42 -26.46 -6.97
CA GLN A 453 -37.78 -26.58 -8.29
C GLN A 453 -38.62 -25.99 -9.44
N HIS A 454 -39.95 -26.07 -9.37
CA HIS A 454 -40.83 -25.73 -10.50
C HIS A 454 -41.70 -24.48 -10.28
N SER A 455 -41.76 -23.95 -9.06
CA SER A 455 -42.46 -22.70 -8.74
C SER A 455 -41.52 -21.67 -8.14
N VAL A 456 -40.98 -21.93 -6.94
CA VAL A 456 -40.33 -20.87 -6.11
C VAL A 456 -38.99 -20.40 -6.68
N ILE A 457 -38.12 -21.32 -7.12
CA ILE A 457 -36.84 -20.94 -7.72
C ILE A 457 -37.05 -20.23 -9.07
N PRO A 458 -37.87 -20.76 -10.02
CA PRO A 458 -38.16 -20.05 -11.27
C PRO A 458 -38.79 -18.66 -11.10
N SER A 459 -39.66 -18.44 -10.10
CA SER A 459 -40.19 -17.09 -9.84
C SER A 459 -39.13 -16.14 -9.30
N LEU A 460 -38.31 -16.58 -8.34
CA LEU A 460 -37.21 -15.75 -7.81
C LEU A 460 -36.13 -15.44 -8.87
N GLU A 461 -35.90 -16.36 -9.81
CA GLU A 461 -35.01 -16.13 -10.95
C GLU A 461 -35.63 -15.19 -11.98
N HIS A 462 -36.95 -15.24 -12.21
CA HIS A 462 -37.66 -14.25 -13.04
C HIS A 462 -37.63 -12.85 -12.41
N ASP A 463 -38.00 -12.73 -11.13
CA ASP A 463 -38.01 -11.47 -10.38
C ASP A 463 -36.62 -10.79 -10.41
N MET A 464 -35.54 -11.58 -10.37
CA MET A 464 -34.16 -11.09 -10.44
C MET A 464 -33.83 -10.55 -11.84
N ILE A 465 -34.19 -11.31 -12.88
CA ILE A 465 -34.00 -10.88 -14.27
C ILE A 465 -34.83 -9.63 -14.58
N GLU A 466 -36.02 -9.48 -14.00
CA GLU A 466 -36.84 -8.29 -14.19
C GLU A 466 -36.20 -7.04 -13.56
N LEU A 467 -35.64 -7.15 -12.35
CA LEU A 467 -34.83 -6.10 -11.73
C LEU A 467 -33.58 -5.78 -12.57
N GLU A 468 -32.80 -6.77 -12.99
CA GLU A 468 -31.58 -6.57 -13.81
C GLU A 468 -31.85 -5.93 -15.19
N ASN A 469 -33.07 -6.06 -15.74
CA ASN A 469 -33.46 -5.37 -16.98
C ASN A 469 -33.97 -3.95 -16.75
N GLN A 470 -34.52 -3.63 -15.58
CA GLN A 470 -34.79 -2.25 -15.17
C GLN A 470 -33.44 -1.50 -15.01
N ASP A 471 -32.47 -2.15 -14.36
CA ASP A 471 -31.07 -1.73 -14.16
C ASP A 471 -30.33 -1.39 -15.49
N HIS A 472 -30.73 -2.01 -16.60
CA HIS A 472 -30.14 -1.82 -17.94
C HIS A 472 -30.97 -0.99 -18.93
N SER A 473 -32.16 -0.54 -18.56
CA SER A 473 -33.02 0.30 -19.43
C SER A 473 -33.07 1.78 -19.01
N GLY A 474 -32.43 2.14 -17.89
CA GLY A 474 -32.10 3.51 -17.53
C GLY A 474 -31.02 4.13 -18.43
N SER A 475 -31.06 5.46 -18.57
CA SER A 475 -30.17 6.29 -19.41
C SER A 475 -28.68 6.24 -19.03
N GLU A 476 -27.83 6.92 -19.81
CA GLU A 476 -26.40 7.19 -19.55
C GLU A 476 -26.13 8.08 -18.31
N HIS A 477 -26.78 7.80 -17.17
CA HIS A 477 -26.47 8.42 -15.89
C HIS A 477 -25.42 7.60 -15.16
N HIS A 478 -24.35 8.26 -14.69
CA HIS A 478 -23.40 7.63 -13.78
C HIS A 478 -24.10 7.33 -12.45
N LYS A 479 -24.35 6.05 -12.16
CA LYS A 479 -24.71 5.60 -10.80
C LYS A 479 -23.64 6.06 -9.80
N MET A 480 -24.06 6.40 -8.58
CA MET A 480 -23.12 6.75 -7.50
C MET A 480 -22.51 5.51 -6.85
N LEU A 481 -23.28 4.42 -6.80
CA LEU A 481 -22.84 3.11 -6.33
C LEU A 481 -22.58 2.16 -7.51
N ALA A 482 -21.57 1.29 -7.38
CA ALA A 482 -21.33 0.22 -8.34
C ALA A 482 -21.78 -1.12 -7.76
N ASP A 483 -22.59 -1.86 -8.52
CA ASP A 483 -23.34 -3.01 -7.99
C ASP A 483 -22.61 -4.35 -8.14
N PHE A 484 -21.44 -4.34 -8.79
CA PHE A 484 -20.68 -5.53 -9.15
C PHE A 484 -19.16 -5.29 -9.20
N VAL A 485 -18.38 -6.31 -8.86
CA VAL A 485 -16.93 -6.35 -9.14
C VAL A 485 -16.70 -6.53 -10.65
N SER A 486 -15.98 -5.59 -11.25
CA SER A 486 -15.58 -5.58 -12.66
C SER A 486 -14.12 -6.00 -12.87
N ALA A 487 -13.72 -6.27 -14.11
CA ALA A 487 -12.31 -6.53 -14.46
C ALA A 487 -11.37 -5.36 -14.10
N GLU A 488 -11.87 -4.12 -14.12
CA GLU A 488 -11.12 -2.93 -13.71
C GLU A 488 -10.97 -2.82 -12.19
N ALA A 489 -12.00 -3.19 -11.42
CA ALA A 489 -11.90 -3.24 -9.95
C ALA A 489 -10.79 -4.21 -9.49
N ILE A 490 -10.64 -5.36 -10.19
CA ILE A 490 -9.53 -6.31 -10.00
C ILE A 490 -8.18 -5.72 -10.44
N ALA A 491 -8.12 -5.04 -11.59
CA ALA A 491 -6.90 -4.39 -12.05
C ALA A 491 -6.36 -3.37 -11.03
N THR A 492 -7.26 -2.64 -10.34
CA THR A 492 -6.92 -1.71 -9.25
C THR A 492 -6.39 -2.41 -8.00
N VAL A 493 -6.89 -3.60 -7.63
CA VAL A 493 -6.31 -4.40 -6.54
C VAL A 493 -4.91 -4.91 -6.93
N VAL A 494 -4.76 -5.47 -8.14
CA VAL A 494 -3.45 -5.94 -8.63
C VAL A 494 -2.44 -4.79 -8.70
N ALA A 495 -2.86 -3.59 -9.10
CA ALA A 495 -2.01 -2.40 -9.11
C ALA A 495 -1.50 -2.04 -7.69
N ARG A 496 -2.40 -2.07 -6.69
CA ARG A 496 -2.06 -1.84 -5.28
C ARG A 496 -1.08 -2.89 -4.74
N HIS A 497 -1.29 -4.17 -5.05
CA HIS A 497 -0.42 -5.28 -4.62
C HIS A 497 0.99 -5.21 -5.24
N THR A 498 1.08 -4.85 -6.53
CA THR A 498 2.31 -5.01 -7.34
C THR A 498 3.05 -3.70 -7.63
N GLY A 499 2.45 -2.55 -7.33
CA GLY A 499 2.93 -1.23 -7.75
C GLY A 499 2.85 -0.99 -9.26
N ILE A 500 2.20 -1.87 -10.04
CA ILE A 500 2.06 -1.73 -11.49
C ILE A 500 0.89 -0.78 -11.78
N PRO A 501 1.06 0.28 -12.59
CA PRO A 501 -0.02 1.22 -12.89
C PRO A 501 -1.22 0.54 -13.56
N VAL A 502 -2.45 0.85 -13.13
CA VAL A 502 -3.70 0.24 -13.64
C VAL A 502 -3.78 0.34 -15.16
N SER A 503 -3.34 1.47 -15.73
CA SER A 503 -3.34 1.71 -17.17
C SER A 503 -2.44 0.76 -17.98
N ARG A 504 -1.38 0.22 -17.38
CA ARG A 504 -0.52 -0.83 -17.95
C ARG A 504 -1.11 -2.24 -17.76
N ILE A 505 -1.96 -2.43 -16.76
CA ILE A 505 -2.70 -3.68 -16.53
C ILE A 505 -3.86 -3.81 -17.53
N THR A 506 -4.62 -2.73 -17.76
CA THR A 506 -5.77 -2.69 -18.69
C THR A 506 -5.38 -2.51 -20.16
N GLY A 507 -4.11 -2.27 -20.46
CA GLY A 507 -3.61 -2.04 -21.83
C GLY A 507 -3.93 -0.65 -22.41
N SER A 508 -4.61 0.21 -21.66
CA SER A 508 -4.94 1.59 -22.03
C SER A 508 -3.71 2.49 -22.18
N GLU A 509 -2.56 2.10 -21.61
CA GLU A 509 -1.25 2.74 -21.74
C GLU A 509 -0.92 3.20 -23.18
N SER A 510 -1.25 2.39 -24.20
CA SER A 510 -0.97 2.73 -25.60
C SER A 510 -1.65 4.04 -26.05
N LYS A 511 -2.87 4.30 -25.58
CA LYS A 511 -3.58 5.56 -25.89
C LYS A 511 -2.97 6.74 -25.11
N LYS A 512 -2.53 6.53 -23.87
CA LYS A 512 -1.83 7.56 -23.08
C LYS A 512 -0.52 7.98 -23.75
N LEU A 513 0.28 7.02 -24.23
CA LEU A 513 1.58 7.27 -24.86
C LEU A 513 1.50 8.02 -26.19
N LEU A 514 0.39 7.89 -26.93
CA LEU A 514 0.15 8.63 -28.18
C LEU A 514 -0.18 10.12 -27.95
N HIS A 515 -0.74 10.47 -26.80
CA HIS A 515 -1.12 11.84 -26.41
C HIS A 515 -0.32 12.32 -25.17
N LEU A 516 0.93 11.88 -25.07
CA LEU A 516 1.75 12.15 -23.88
C LEU A 516 2.16 13.62 -23.81
N GLU A 517 2.60 14.20 -24.93
CA GLU A 517 2.95 15.63 -25.04
C GLU A 517 1.79 16.54 -24.61
N ASP A 518 0.57 16.24 -25.05
CA ASP A 518 -0.61 17.05 -24.77
C ASP A 518 -0.92 17.06 -23.27
N LYS A 519 -0.87 15.88 -22.63
CA LYS A 519 -1.05 15.73 -21.18
C LYS A 519 0.06 16.38 -20.35
N LEU A 520 1.30 16.37 -20.85
CA LEU A 520 2.39 17.07 -20.18
C LEU A 520 2.25 18.60 -20.32
N ARG A 521 1.74 19.09 -21.45
CA ARG A 521 1.50 20.51 -21.74
C ARG A 521 0.42 21.13 -20.84
N GLU A 522 -0.54 20.33 -20.35
CA GLU A 522 -1.53 20.76 -19.33
C GLU A 522 -0.87 21.33 -18.06
N ARG A 523 0.36 20.91 -17.72
CA ARG A 523 1.10 21.35 -16.53
C ARG A 523 2.42 22.06 -16.81
N VAL A 524 3.06 21.78 -17.95
CA VAL A 524 4.42 22.26 -18.27
C VAL A 524 4.39 23.23 -19.44
N VAL A 525 4.36 24.53 -19.12
CA VAL A 525 4.21 25.62 -20.09
C VAL A 525 5.55 25.99 -20.75
N GLY A 526 5.55 26.14 -22.08
CA GLY A 526 6.64 26.79 -22.83
C GLY A 526 7.92 25.96 -22.94
N GLN A 527 7.81 24.63 -22.96
CA GLN A 527 8.94 23.69 -23.03
C GLN A 527 8.70 22.56 -24.05
N ASP A 528 7.95 22.80 -25.12
CA ASP A 528 7.49 21.76 -26.06
C ASP A 528 8.61 20.87 -26.63
N ASP A 529 9.78 21.42 -26.91
CA ASP A 529 10.98 20.65 -27.32
C ASP A 529 11.34 19.56 -26.29
N ALA A 530 11.26 19.90 -24.99
CA ALA A 530 11.51 18.98 -23.89
C ALA A 530 10.38 17.94 -23.74
N LEU A 531 9.12 18.35 -23.95
CA LEU A 531 7.97 17.46 -23.90
C LEU A 531 8.06 16.40 -25.01
N GLN A 532 8.36 16.83 -26.24
CA GLN A 532 8.53 15.96 -27.40
C GLN A 532 9.74 15.03 -27.23
N ALA A 533 10.89 15.55 -26.80
CA ALA A 533 12.10 14.76 -26.57
C ALA A 533 11.89 13.64 -25.54
N VAL A 534 11.32 13.97 -24.38
CA VAL A 534 11.00 12.98 -23.33
C VAL A 534 9.97 11.98 -23.82
N SER A 535 8.88 12.44 -24.45
CA SER A 535 7.79 11.57 -24.93
C SER A 535 8.24 10.61 -26.03
N GLN A 536 9.09 11.07 -26.95
CA GLN A 536 9.69 10.23 -27.99
C GLN A 536 10.58 9.14 -27.39
N CYS A 537 11.45 9.48 -26.44
CA CYS A 537 12.31 8.51 -25.77
C CYS A 537 11.49 7.48 -24.96
N VAL A 538 10.48 7.93 -24.20
CA VAL A 538 9.58 7.03 -23.46
C VAL A 538 8.83 6.09 -24.40
N ARG A 539 8.35 6.57 -25.57
CA ARG A 539 7.74 5.70 -26.59
C ARG A 539 8.73 4.68 -27.16
N LEU A 540 9.99 5.05 -27.41
CA LEU A 540 11.04 4.14 -27.90
C LEU A 540 11.38 3.04 -26.88
N ALA A 541 11.43 3.38 -25.59
CA ALA A 541 11.60 2.40 -24.51
C ALA A 541 10.38 1.45 -24.40
N ARG A 542 9.16 2.01 -24.35
CA ARG A 542 7.91 1.22 -24.18
C ARG A 542 7.58 0.33 -25.39
N THR A 543 7.96 0.73 -26.61
CA THR A 543 7.84 -0.11 -27.82
C THR A 543 8.88 -1.25 -27.89
N ARG A 544 9.83 -1.33 -26.94
CA ARG A 544 10.94 -2.32 -26.92
C ARG A 544 11.82 -2.30 -28.17
N LEU A 545 11.92 -1.14 -28.83
CA LEU A 545 12.90 -0.91 -29.91
C LEU A 545 14.30 -0.61 -29.34
N GLN A 546 14.38 -0.26 -28.05
CA GLN A 546 15.62 -0.18 -27.27
C GLN A 546 15.96 -1.54 -26.61
N ALA A 547 17.21 -1.68 -26.13
CA ALA A 547 17.68 -2.89 -25.48
C ALA A 547 16.90 -3.21 -24.17
N PRO A 548 16.49 -4.47 -23.93
CA PRO A 548 15.55 -4.84 -22.86
C PRO A 548 16.16 -4.87 -21.44
N ASN A 549 17.44 -4.52 -21.30
CA ASN A 549 18.20 -4.51 -20.05
C ASN A 549 18.62 -3.08 -19.67
N ARG A 550 17.81 -2.06 -19.97
CA ARG A 550 18.06 -0.67 -19.56
C ARG A 550 16.84 -0.11 -18.82
N THR A 551 17.02 1.03 -18.18
CA THR A 551 15.96 1.88 -17.62
C THR A 551 14.97 2.31 -18.73
N LEU A 552 13.83 2.91 -18.35
CA LEU A 552 12.84 3.43 -19.31
C LEU A 552 13.27 4.73 -20.02
N GLY A 553 14.46 5.24 -19.70
CA GLY A 553 15.05 6.46 -20.25
C GLY A 553 15.92 7.16 -19.21
N ASN A 554 17.13 7.56 -19.62
CA ASN A 554 18.06 8.34 -18.83
C ASN A 554 18.17 9.75 -19.43
N PHE A 555 17.64 10.75 -18.74
CA PHE A 555 17.58 12.13 -19.24
C PHE A 555 18.52 13.05 -18.47
N LEU A 556 19.29 13.88 -19.16
CA LEU A 556 20.02 14.99 -18.55
C LEU A 556 19.25 16.30 -18.80
N PHE A 557 18.66 16.85 -17.73
CA PHE A 557 17.83 18.05 -17.75
C PHE A 557 18.71 19.29 -17.47
N VAL A 558 19.26 19.84 -18.55
CA VAL A 558 20.16 20.99 -18.57
C VAL A 558 19.35 22.29 -18.63
N GLY A 559 19.78 23.34 -17.93
CA GLY A 559 19.10 24.63 -17.96
C GLY A 559 19.23 25.43 -16.68
N MET A 560 18.77 26.67 -16.70
CA MET A 560 18.88 27.61 -15.58
C MET A 560 18.33 27.03 -14.27
N TYR A 561 19.14 27.16 -13.22
CA TYR A 561 18.82 26.87 -11.83
C TYR A 561 19.44 27.99 -11.01
N ILE A 562 18.71 28.50 -10.03
CA ILE A 562 19.07 29.78 -9.42
C ILE A 562 19.30 29.57 -7.93
N ASN A 563 20.52 29.14 -7.63
CA ASN A 563 21.00 29.06 -6.26
C ASN A 563 21.26 30.49 -5.75
N VAL A 564 20.50 30.93 -4.76
CA VAL A 564 20.66 32.28 -4.17
C VAL A 564 21.53 32.12 -2.94
N GLN A 565 22.84 32.38 -3.10
CA GLN A 565 23.65 32.79 -1.97
C GLN A 565 23.16 34.17 -1.53
N LEU A 566 22.23 34.20 -0.58
CA LEU A 566 21.93 35.40 0.19
C LEU A 566 23.20 35.83 0.90
N SER A 567 23.51 37.13 0.93
CA SER A 567 24.54 37.63 1.83
C SER A 567 24.12 37.34 3.27
N SER A 568 25.11 37.09 4.13
CA SER A 568 24.90 36.73 5.54
C SER A 568 24.14 37.79 6.35
N GLU A 569 24.08 39.02 5.85
CA GLU A 569 23.32 40.13 6.42
C GLU A 569 21.81 39.92 6.23
N VAL A 570 21.35 39.65 5.01
CA VAL A 570 19.91 39.44 4.69
C VAL A 570 19.38 38.15 5.34
N LEU A 571 20.24 37.15 5.54
CA LEU A 571 19.85 35.93 6.25
C LEU A 571 19.58 36.18 7.74
N ASN A 572 20.33 37.09 8.38
CA ASN A 572 20.16 37.41 9.79
C ASN A 572 18.87 38.22 10.05
N ASP A 573 18.59 39.25 9.25
CA ASP A 573 17.35 40.05 9.36
C ASP A 573 16.10 39.15 9.37
N LEU A 574 16.04 38.18 8.45
CA LEU A 574 14.94 37.22 8.33
C LEU A 574 14.84 36.23 9.51
N LEU A 575 15.92 36.01 10.26
CA LEU A 575 15.92 35.13 11.45
C LEU A 575 15.51 35.89 12.72
N THR A 576 15.78 37.19 12.83
CA THR A 576 15.46 38.00 14.03
C THR A 576 13.97 38.09 14.34
N HIS A 577 13.10 37.96 13.33
CA HIS A 577 11.65 38.16 13.47
C HIS A 577 10.82 36.88 13.67
N GLY A 578 11.44 35.71 13.82
CA GLY A 578 10.78 34.49 14.35
C GLY A 578 9.72 33.81 13.47
N ILE A 579 9.36 34.35 12.30
CA ILE A 579 8.37 33.77 11.39
C ILE A 579 9.03 32.84 10.37
N PHE A 580 9.35 31.59 10.76
CA PHE A 580 9.36 30.42 9.84
C PHE A 580 9.55 29.10 10.60
N THR A 581 8.56 28.21 10.55
CA THR A 581 8.78 26.77 10.79
C THR A 581 9.41 26.12 9.56
N GLN A 582 10.16 25.03 9.76
CA GLN A 582 10.83 24.34 8.65
C GLN A 582 9.82 23.72 7.68
N HIS A 583 9.60 24.38 6.54
CA HIS A 583 8.90 23.83 5.37
C HIS A 583 9.75 24.01 4.12
N LYS A 584 9.83 22.96 3.31
CA LYS A 584 10.72 22.83 2.15
C LYS A 584 10.62 24.03 1.22
N VAL A 585 11.66 24.86 1.14
CA VAL A 585 11.72 26.06 0.26
C VAL A 585 11.99 25.64 -1.20
N LEU A 586 11.04 24.90 -1.78
CA LEU A 586 11.16 24.30 -3.11
C LEU A 586 10.63 25.25 -4.20
N LEU A 587 11.35 26.37 -4.41
CA LEU A 587 11.06 27.38 -5.44
C LEU A 587 12.19 27.53 -6.48
N ALA A 588 13.11 26.57 -6.55
CA ALA A 588 14.21 26.53 -7.52
C ALA A 588 13.96 25.57 -8.71
N LEU A 589 12.88 24.79 -8.69
CA LEU A 589 12.70 23.58 -9.53
C LEU A 589 11.51 23.61 -10.52
N VAL A 590 10.87 24.77 -10.67
CA VAL A 590 9.51 24.99 -11.23
C VAL A 590 9.26 24.43 -12.65
N ARG A 591 10.30 24.09 -13.42
CA ARG A 591 10.17 23.47 -14.76
C ARG A 591 10.68 22.04 -14.82
N LYS A 592 11.93 21.80 -14.40
CA LYS A 592 12.57 20.48 -14.48
C LYS A 592 11.86 19.40 -13.65
N THR A 593 11.52 19.71 -12.39
CA THR A 593 10.80 18.77 -11.52
C THR A 593 9.30 18.72 -11.80
N GLU A 594 8.70 19.79 -12.33
CA GLU A 594 7.28 19.75 -12.71
C GLU A 594 7.06 18.84 -13.93
N LEU A 595 8.00 18.80 -14.88
CA LEU A 595 8.03 17.78 -15.92
C LEU A 595 8.17 16.37 -15.34
N CYS A 596 8.99 16.17 -14.30
CA CYS A 596 9.02 14.88 -13.60
C CYS A 596 7.64 14.52 -13.01
N LYS A 597 7.01 15.40 -12.22
CA LYS A 597 5.69 15.11 -11.63
C LYS A 597 4.63 14.79 -12.69
N ALA A 598 4.52 15.61 -13.74
CA ALA A 598 3.57 15.40 -14.83
C ALA A 598 3.82 14.07 -15.54
N LEU A 599 5.10 13.69 -15.74
CA LEU A 599 5.49 12.40 -16.32
C LEU A 599 5.18 11.22 -15.37
N ALA A 600 5.35 11.40 -14.06
CA ALA A 600 5.01 10.40 -13.06
C ALA A 600 3.49 10.14 -13.03
N GLN A 601 2.67 11.19 -13.02
CA GLN A 601 1.21 11.08 -13.12
C GLN A 601 0.78 10.42 -14.45
N CYS A 602 1.40 10.77 -15.58
CA CYS A 602 1.03 10.20 -16.88
C CYS A 602 1.39 8.72 -17.05
N LEU A 603 2.54 8.28 -16.51
CA LEU A 603 3.10 6.94 -16.74
C LEU A 603 2.95 5.97 -15.57
N PHE A 604 2.76 6.48 -14.35
CA PHE A 604 2.66 5.71 -13.12
C PHE A 604 1.37 5.95 -12.32
N ASP A 605 0.50 6.86 -12.77
CA ASP A 605 -0.78 7.19 -12.14
C ASP A 605 -0.67 7.81 -10.71
N ASP A 606 0.53 8.27 -10.30
CA ASP A 606 0.83 8.98 -9.03
C ASP A 606 1.96 10.03 -9.20
N ASP A 607 1.67 11.32 -8.94
CA ASP A 607 2.63 12.44 -8.83
C ASP A 607 3.82 12.12 -7.89
N ASN A 608 3.57 11.30 -6.86
CA ASN A 608 4.52 10.88 -5.84
C ASN A 608 5.24 9.56 -6.19
N ALA A 609 5.04 9.02 -7.39
CA ALA A 609 5.90 7.98 -7.97
C ALA A 609 7.24 8.59 -8.42
N MET A 610 7.93 9.28 -7.50
CA MET A 610 9.22 9.92 -7.72
C MET A 610 10.06 9.91 -6.43
N THR A 611 11.28 9.36 -6.50
CA THR A 611 12.32 9.55 -5.48
C THR A 611 13.28 10.64 -5.95
N ARG A 612 13.45 11.70 -5.14
CA ARG A 612 14.45 12.74 -5.37
C ARG A 612 15.65 12.54 -4.43
N ILE A 613 16.86 12.59 -4.98
CA ILE A 613 18.13 12.50 -4.25
C ILE A 613 18.99 13.70 -4.65
N ASP A 614 19.48 14.47 -3.69
CA ASP A 614 20.33 15.65 -3.92
C ASP A 614 21.80 15.21 -3.99
N MET A 615 22.47 15.37 -5.13
CA MET A 615 23.87 14.93 -5.29
C MET A 615 24.87 15.80 -4.53
N SER A 616 24.47 16.97 -3.99
CA SER A 616 25.31 17.73 -3.04
C SER A 616 25.63 16.91 -1.79
N GLU A 617 24.68 16.11 -1.29
CA GLU A 617 24.90 15.22 -0.14
C GLU A 617 25.85 14.06 -0.45
N TYR A 618 26.06 13.77 -1.74
CA TYR A 618 26.86 12.65 -2.24
C TYR A 618 28.17 13.08 -2.91
N GLY A 619 28.63 14.32 -2.70
CA GLY A 619 29.91 14.84 -3.20
C GLY A 619 31.16 14.25 -2.54
N GLU A 620 31.02 13.66 -1.35
CA GLU A 620 32.14 13.04 -0.61
C GLU A 620 32.14 11.51 -0.70
N LYS A 621 33.33 10.92 -0.89
CA LYS A 621 33.54 9.45 -0.99
C LYS A 621 32.91 8.64 0.16
N HIS A 622 32.87 9.20 1.37
CA HIS A 622 32.33 8.52 2.55
C HIS A 622 30.79 8.48 2.60
N THR A 623 30.11 9.32 1.81
CA THR A 623 28.64 9.39 1.76
C THR A 623 28.04 8.45 0.71
N VAL A 624 28.81 8.11 -0.33
CA VAL A 624 28.45 7.18 -1.42
C VAL A 624 27.91 5.85 -0.90
N SER A 625 28.47 5.31 0.20
CA SER A 625 28.01 4.05 0.78
C SER A 625 26.62 4.12 1.41
N ARG A 626 26.07 5.31 1.71
CA ARG A 626 24.65 5.46 2.11
C ARG A 626 23.69 5.22 0.94
N LEU A 627 24.14 5.43 -0.31
CA LEU A 627 23.30 5.31 -1.50
C LEU A 627 22.93 3.84 -1.83
N ILE A 628 23.89 2.91 -1.71
CA ILE A 628 23.72 1.47 -2.00
C ILE A 628 23.61 0.60 -0.73
N GLY A 629 24.17 1.08 0.38
CA GLY A 629 24.41 0.31 1.59
C GLY A 629 25.90 0.04 1.78
N VAL A 630 26.33 -0.22 3.03
CA VAL A 630 27.73 -0.47 3.36
C VAL A 630 28.06 -1.94 3.13
N SER A 631 28.94 -2.26 2.17
CA SER A 631 29.54 -3.60 2.12
C SER A 631 30.62 -3.70 3.19
N GLY A 632 30.54 -4.71 4.06
CA GLY A 632 31.52 -4.95 5.14
C GLY A 632 32.95 -5.17 4.64
N SER A 633 33.16 -5.42 3.35
CA SER A 633 34.47 -5.49 2.69
C SER A 633 35.18 -4.14 2.59
N LEU A 634 34.46 -3.05 2.31
CA LEU A 634 35.01 -1.70 2.13
C LEU A 634 35.47 -1.07 3.45
N LEU A 635 34.77 -1.37 4.55
CA LEU A 635 35.12 -0.90 5.89
C LEU A 635 36.51 -1.39 6.32
N LEU A 636 36.85 -2.64 5.95
CA LEU A 636 38.15 -3.25 6.23
C LEU A 636 39.30 -2.50 5.53
N VAL A 637 39.08 -2.06 4.28
CA VAL A 637 40.08 -1.31 3.51
C VAL A 637 40.30 0.09 4.08
N MET A 638 39.24 0.79 4.51
CA MET A 638 39.38 2.09 5.17
C MET A 638 40.12 1.98 6.52
N LEU A 639 39.81 0.98 7.34
CA LEU A 639 40.49 0.75 8.62
C LEU A 639 41.98 0.42 8.45
N VAL A 640 42.37 -0.29 7.38
CA VAL A 640 43.78 -0.59 7.06
C VAL A 640 44.54 0.62 6.48
N SER A 641 43.81 1.62 5.97
CA SER A 641 44.41 2.81 5.31
C SER A 641 44.73 3.98 6.25
N ALA A 642 44.26 3.95 7.51
CA ALA A 642 44.44 5.05 8.46
C ALA A 642 45.85 5.07 9.09
N PRO A 643 46.67 6.12 8.89
CA PRO A 643 48.06 6.14 9.36
C PRO A 643 48.21 6.24 10.89
N ILE A 644 47.14 6.64 11.59
CA ILE A 644 47.13 6.91 13.05
C ILE A 644 47.26 5.61 13.87
N LEU A 645 46.88 4.45 13.31
CA LEU A 645 46.77 3.18 14.04
C LEU A 645 48.05 2.29 13.95
N ARG A 646 49.20 2.87 13.59
CA ARG A 646 50.45 2.12 13.34
C ARG A 646 51.44 2.04 14.51
N VAL A 647 51.02 2.39 15.73
CA VAL A 647 51.86 2.38 16.93
C VAL A 647 51.18 1.59 18.07
N SER A 648 51.88 0.56 18.57
CA SER A 648 51.71 -0.05 19.90
C SER A 648 50.41 -0.80 20.25
N VAL A 649 49.89 -1.67 19.39
CA VAL A 649 49.21 -2.91 19.84
C VAL A 649 49.66 -4.12 19.01
N GLY A 650 50.27 -5.10 19.66
CA GLY A 650 50.55 -6.42 19.06
C GLY A 650 49.48 -7.45 19.44
N CYS A 651 49.12 -8.33 18.50
CA CYS A 651 48.35 -9.56 18.73
C CYS A 651 47.08 -9.45 19.60
N ILE A 652 46.06 -8.74 19.12
CA ILE A 652 44.65 -8.97 19.52
C ILE A 652 43.88 -9.57 18.33
N ARG A 653 43.01 -10.55 18.60
CA ARG A 653 42.21 -11.25 17.57
C ARG A 653 41.28 -10.27 16.84
N ALA A 654 41.32 -10.31 15.50
CA ALA A 654 40.48 -9.45 14.64
C ALA A 654 38.97 -9.52 14.96
N ASN A 655 38.46 -10.71 15.34
CA ASN A 655 37.06 -10.95 15.69
C ASN A 655 36.53 -10.18 16.92
N PHE A 656 37.35 -9.45 17.67
CA PHE A 656 36.89 -8.71 18.85
C PHE A 656 36.62 -7.22 18.57
N LEU A 657 37.34 -6.61 17.62
CA LEU A 657 37.12 -5.22 17.22
C LEU A 657 35.90 -5.07 16.30
N THR A 658 35.59 -6.08 15.49
CA THR A 658 34.37 -6.13 14.67
C THR A 658 33.09 -6.02 15.51
N THR A 659 33.04 -6.77 16.62
CA THR A 659 31.80 -6.93 17.39
C THR A 659 31.44 -5.69 18.22
N SER A 660 32.43 -4.88 18.62
CA SER A 660 32.22 -3.68 19.44
C SER A 660 32.03 -2.39 18.65
N PHE A 661 32.26 -2.40 17.32
CA PHE A 661 31.95 -1.26 16.44
C PHE A 661 30.59 -1.41 15.74
N ASN A 662 30.14 -2.64 15.48
CA ASN A 662 28.85 -2.91 14.85
C ASN A 662 27.64 -2.34 15.63
N SER A 663 27.76 -2.11 16.95
CA SER A 663 26.70 -1.55 17.80
C SER A 663 26.58 -0.02 17.74
N HIS A 664 27.45 0.69 17.02
CA HIS A 664 27.50 2.16 16.99
C HIS A 664 27.36 2.78 15.60
N ILE A 665 27.10 1.97 14.56
CA ILE A 665 26.80 2.45 13.20
C ILE A 665 25.30 2.26 12.94
N VAL A 666 24.55 3.37 12.96
CA VAL A 666 23.13 3.38 12.59
C VAL A 666 22.98 2.98 11.11
N GLY A 667 22.05 2.07 10.81
CA GLY A 667 21.74 1.62 9.45
C GLY A 667 22.47 0.35 8.97
N TYR A 668 23.15 -0.41 9.84
CA TYR A 668 23.88 -1.63 9.43
C TYR A 668 22.97 -2.75 8.86
N GLU A 669 21.67 -2.74 9.14
CA GLU A 669 20.69 -3.70 8.59
C GLU A 669 19.82 -3.13 7.45
N GLU A 670 19.95 -1.84 7.12
CA GLU A 670 19.16 -1.21 6.07
C GLU A 670 19.87 -1.27 4.71
N GLY A 671 19.11 -1.52 3.64
CA GLY A 671 19.61 -1.34 2.27
C GLY A 671 19.78 0.15 1.96
N GLY A 672 20.66 0.48 1.01
CA GLY A 672 20.92 1.88 0.65
C GLY A 672 19.70 2.65 0.17
N THR A 673 19.76 3.97 0.32
CA THR A 673 18.66 4.88 0.01
C THR A 673 18.11 4.70 -1.40
N LEU A 674 18.97 4.47 -2.39
CA LEU A 674 18.59 4.25 -3.79
C LEU A 674 17.98 2.86 -4.01
N THR A 675 18.59 1.82 -3.45
CA THR A 675 18.19 0.42 -3.66
C THR A 675 16.88 0.09 -2.96
N GLU A 676 16.66 0.58 -1.74
CA GLU A 676 15.38 0.40 -1.03
C GLU A 676 14.25 1.24 -1.63
N ALA A 677 14.52 2.48 -2.07
CA ALA A 677 13.51 3.30 -2.73
C ALA A 677 12.92 2.61 -3.97
N VAL A 678 13.79 2.04 -4.82
CA VAL A 678 13.35 1.33 -6.04
C VAL A 678 12.82 -0.07 -5.74
N ARG A 679 13.33 -0.80 -4.73
CA ARG A 679 12.71 -2.08 -4.33
C ARG A 679 11.30 -1.89 -3.79
N ARG A 680 11.02 -0.79 -3.08
CA ARG A 680 9.68 -0.46 -2.54
C ARG A 680 8.72 0.09 -3.61
N ARG A 681 9.22 0.81 -4.62
CA ARG A 681 8.44 1.30 -5.76
C ARG A 681 9.21 1.06 -7.08
N PRO A 682 9.04 -0.09 -7.77
CA PRO A 682 9.77 -0.37 -9.01
C PRO A 682 9.36 0.51 -10.21
N TYR A 683 8.20 1.16 -10.10
CA TYR A 683 7.59 2.03 -11.11
C TYR A 683 7.61 3.47 -10.61
N GLN A 684 8.64 4.24 -10.99
CA GLN A 684 8.82 5.62 -10.54
C GLN A 684 9.82 6.40 -11.40
N ILE A 685 9.93 7.71 -11.13
CA ILE A 685 11.04 8.55 -11.57
C ILE A 685 12.11 8.62 -10.48
N LEU A 686 13.36 8.41 -10.85
CA LEU A 686 14.52 8.72 -10.01
C LEU A 686 15.08 10.09 -10.43
N LEU A 687 14.87 11.10 -9.60
CA LEU A 687 15.35 12.47 -9.82
C LEU A 687 16.67 12.69 -9.04
N LEU A 688 17.78 12.78 -9.76
CA LEU A 688 19.12 13.05 -9.23
C LEU A 688 19.45 14.53 -9.43
N ASP A 689 19.46 15.31 -8.35
CA ASP A 689 19.53 16.77 -8.41
C ASP A 689 20.94 17.34 -8.20
N GLU A 690 21.21 18.51 -8.78
CA GLU A 690 22.54 19.14 -8.90
C GLU A 690 23.64 18.14 -9.30
N PHE A 691 23.37 17.33 -10.34
CA PHE A 691 24.08 16.10 -10.67
C PHE A 691 25.61 16.23 -10.79
N GLU A 692 26.09 17.37 -11.30
CA GLU A 692 27.51 17.72 -11.45
C GLU A 692 28.30 17.75 -10.13
N LYS A 693 27.63 17.79 -8.97
CA LYS A 693 28.28 17.80 -7.65
C LYS A 693 28.55 16.41 -7.06
N GLY A 694 27.98 15.35 -7.64
CA GLY A 694 28.13 13.99 -7.12
C GLY A 694 29.57 13.47 -7.21
N HIS A 695 30.00 12.68 -6.22
CA HIS A 695 31.33 12.06 -6.24
C HIS A 695 31.47 11.09 -7.42
N ARG A 696 32.66 11.01 -8.05
CA ARG A 696 32.90 10.15 -9.23
C ARG A 696 32.52 8.68 -9.04
N ASP A 697 32.65 8.15 -7.82
CA ASP A 697 32.22 6.77 -7.53
C ASP A 697 30.70 6.60 -7.73
N VAL A 698 29.88 7.61 -7.44
CA VAL A 698 28.43 7.62 -7.70
C VAL A 698 28.16 7.53 -9.20
N TRP A 699 28.91 8.27 -10.03
CA TRP A 699 28.75 8.19 -11.48
C TRP A 699 29.14 6.80 -12.02
N ASN A 700 30.18 6.18 -11.47
CA ASN A 700 30.57 4.80 -11.83
C ASN A 700 29.48 3.77 -11.47
N ILE A 701 28.79 3.97 -10.33
CA ILE A 701 27.64 3.18 -9.91
C ILE A 701 26.45 3.37 -10.88
N LEU A 702 26.21 4.60 -11.31
CA LEU A 702 25.11 4.93 -12.23
C LEU A 702 25.38 4.45 -13.67
N LEU A 703 26.64 4.33 -14.10
CA LEU A 703 26.99 3.66 -15.36
C LEU A 703 26.49 2.20 -15.39
N GLN A 704 26.67 1.43 -14.32
CA GLN A 704 26.12 0.07 -14.22
C GLN A 704 24.59 0.08 -14.33
N LEU A 705 23.93 1.00 -13.62
CA LEU A 705 22.47 1.16 -13.67
C LEU A 705 21.97 1.44 -15.11
N PHE A 706 22.67 2.30 -15.87
CA PHE A 706 22.26 2.68 -17.22
C PHE A 706 22.53 1.62 -18.29
N ASP A 707 23.44 0.68 -18.04
CA ASP A 707 23.79 -0.43 -18.95
C ASP A 707 23.09 -1.76 -18.63
N GLU A 708 22.91 -2.09 -17.35
CA GLU A 708 22.31 -3.36 -16.90
C GLU A 708 20.83 -3.23 -16.49
N GLY A 709 20.33 -1.99 -16.32
CA GLY A 709 18.98 -1.71 -15.83
C GLY A 709 18.75 -2.24 -14.41
N ARG A 710 19.83 -2.49 -13.66
CA ARG A 710 19.87 -3.22 -12.40
C ARG A 710 21.01 -2.68 -11.53
N LEU A 711 20.88 -2.86 -10.22
CA LEU A 711 21.91 -2.49 -9.25
C LEU A 711 21.88 -3.49 -8.09
N THR A 712 23.03 -4.02 -7.70
CA THR A 712 23.14 -4.98 -6.59
C THR A 712 23.52 -4.27 -5.30
N ASP A 713 22.73 -4.46 -4.24
CA ASP A 713 22.97 -3.84 -2.94
C ASP A 713 24.17 -4.44 -2.19
N SER A 714 24.54 -3.85 -1.05
CA SER A 714 25.65 -4.33 -0.21
C SER A 714 25.46 -5.72 0.38
N HIS A 715 24.24 -6.26 0.33
CA HIS A 715 23.86 -7.59 0.79
C HIS A 715 23.81 -8.63 -0.35
N GLY A 716 24.11 -8.23 -1.59
CA GLY A 716 24.07 -9.10 -2.77
C GLY A 716 22.67 -9.25 -3.39
N ARG A 717 21.70 -8.41 -3.01
CA ARG A 717 20.35 -8.41 -3.61
C ARG A 717 20.34 -7.52 -4.84
N THR A 718 20.05 -8.08 -6.01
CA THR A 718 19.89 -7.29 -7.25
C THR A 718 18.49 -6.68 -7.32
N VAL A 719 18.44 -5.34 -7.37
CA VAL A 719 17.22 -4.54 -7.56
C VAL A 719 17.05 -4.24 -9.05
N ASP A 720 15.81 -4.25 -9.55
CA ASP A 720 15.45 -4.05 -10.95
C ASP A 720 14.94 -2.62 -11.20
N PHE A 721 15.59 -1.91 -12.13
CA PHE A 721 15.31 -0.52 -12.48
C PHE A 721 14.73 -0.40 -13.91
N ARG A 722 14.44 -1.51 -14.60
CA ARG A 722 13.91 -1.49 -15.98
C ARG A 722 12.50 -0.89 -16.13
N ASN A 723 11.86 -0.50 -15.03
CA ASN A 723 10.61 0.26 -15.01
C ASN A 723 10.77 1.67 -14.39
N VAL A 724 12.00 2.10 -14.12
CA VAL A 724 12.35 3.44 -13.60
C VAL A 724 12.79 4.34 -14.76
N ILE A 725 12.38 5.61 -14.72
CA ILE A 725 12.95 6.68 -15.55
C ILE A 725 13.96 7.45 -14.69
N VAL A 726 15.19 7.66 -15.17
CA VAL A 726 16.20 8.43 -14.43
C VAL A 726 16.32 9.82 -15.04
N VAL A 727 16.13 10.84 -14.22
CA VAL A 727 16.28 12.24 -14.59
C VAL A 727 17.41 12.85 -13.76
N MET A 728 18.42 13.37 -14.43
CA MET A 728 19.55 14.06 -13.82
C MET A 728 19.38 15.56 -14.06
N THR A 729 19.09 16.35 -13.03
CA THR A 729 18.96 17.81 -13.16
C THR A 729 20.31 18.49 -12.93
N SER A 730 20.72 19.31 -13.88
CA SER A 730 22.06 19.90 -13.91
C SER A 730 22.05 21.36 -14.33
N ASN A 731 22.92 22.18 -13.71
CA ASN A 731 22.90 23.64 -13.82
C ASN A 731 23.91 24.15 -14.86
N MET A 732 24.56 23.22 -15.56
CA MET A 732 25.45 23.48 -16.68
C MET A 732 24.74 24.27 -17.79
N GLY A 733 25.48 25.11 -18.51
CA GLY A 733 24.93 25.96 -19.57
C GLY A 733 23.94 27.06 -19.12
N ALA A 734 23.62 27.18 -17.83
CA ALA A 734 22.65 28.15 -17.32
C ALA A 734 22.94 29.58 -17.75
N ASN A 735 24.20 30.03 -17.67
CA ASN A 735 24.61 31.37 -18.08
C ASN A 735 24.39 31.60 -19.59
N VAL A 736 24.74 30.60 -20.42
CA VAL A 736 24.54 30.66 -21.88
C VAL A 736 23.06 30.88 -22.22
N ILE A 737 22.14 30.24 -21.48
CA ILE A 737 20.69 30.37 -21.67
C ILE A 737 20.16 31.71 -21.11
N ALA A 738 20.76 32.23 -20.03
CA ALA A 738 20.39 33.50 -19.42
C ALA A 738 20.71 34.71 -20.32
N ASP A 739 21.83 34.65 -21.04
CA ASP A 739 22.36 35.73 -21.85
C ASP A 739 21.85 35.72 -23.33
N LEU A 740 20.90 34.82 -23.68
CA LEU A 740 20.34 34.75 -25.03
C LEU A 740 19.50 35.99 -25.40
N PRO A 741 19.58 36.52 -26.64
CA PRO A 741 18.58 37.42 -27.22
C PRO A 741 17.15 36.86 -27.11
N PRO A 742 16.10 37.68 -26.86
CA PRO A 742 14.74 37.22 -26.61
C PRO A 742 14.19 36.20 -27.62
N GLU A 743 14.50 36.37 -28.90
CA GLU A 743 13.98 35.54 -30.00
C GLU A 743 14.56 34.12 -30.03
N LEU A 744 15.71 33.89 -29.37
CA LEU A 744 16.41 32.60 -29.41
C LEU A 744 16.05 31.71 -28.21
N THR A 745 15.88 30.42 -28.48
CA THR A 745 15.63 29.35 -27.50
C THR A 745 16.92 28.59 -27.16
N GLY A 746 16.88 27.76 -26.11
CA GLY A 746 17.94 26.81 -25.81
C GLY A 746 17.97 25.59 -26.74
N SER A 747 16.87 25.34 -27.46
CA SER A 747 16.73 24.28 -28.45
C SER A 747 17.36 24.61 -29.83
N GLU A 748 17.61 25.88 -30.12
CA GLU A 748 18.31 26.32 -31.34
C GLU A 748 19.65 25.58 -31.54
N PRO A 749 19.95 24.99 -32.72
CA PRO A 749 21.10 24.10 -32.88
C PRO A 749 22.45 24.73 -32.52
N ALA A 750 22.64 26.02 -32.79
CA ALA A 750 23.84 26.75 -32.38
C ALA A 750 23.96 26.84 -30.85
N VAL A 751 22.86 27.14 -30.17
CA VAL A 751 22.79 27.29 -28.71
C VAL A 751 22.94 25.94 -28.02
N LYS A 752 22.23 24.89 -28.48
CA LYS A 752 22.38 23.52 -27.97
C LYS A 752 23.82 23.04 -28.13
N ASN A 753 24.52 23.38 -29.22
CA ASN A 753 25.94 23.04 -29.38
C ASN A 753 26.84 23.71 -28.33
N THR A 754 26.73 25.02 -28.10
CA THR A 754 27.51 25.72 -27.05
C THR A 754 27.22 25.17 -25.65
N ILE A 755 25.96 24.85 -25.35
CA ILE A 755 25.59 24.19 -24.08
C ILE A 755 26.22 22.79 -23.98
N MET A 756 26.22 22.01 -25.07
CA MET A 756 26.84 20.69 -25.11
C MET A 756 28.38 20.72 -25.01
N GLU A 757 29.04 21.80 -25.42
CA GLU A 757 30.47 22.01 -25.16
C GLU A 757 30.74 22.17 -23.66
N VAL A 758 29.93 22.95 -22.95
CA VAL A 758 30.00 23.06 -21.48
C VAL A 758 29.76 21.69 -20.82
N VAL A 759 28.71 20.95 -21.25
CA VAL A 759 28.37 19.60 -20.73
C VAL A 759 29.53 18.61 -20.90
N ARG A 760 30.15 18.56 -22.10
CA ARG A 760 31.35 17.74 -22.39
C ARG A 760 32.59 18.16 -21.60
N GLY A 761 32.62 19.38 -21.07
CA GLY A 761 33.70 19.90 -20.23
C GLY A 761 33.68 19.42 -18.77
N THR A 762 32.61 18.77 -18.30
CA THR A 762 32.51 18.29 -16.89
C THR A 762 32.09 16.83 -16.77
N LEU A 763 31.19 16.34 -17.64
CA LEU A 763 30.77 14.94 -17.63
C LEU A 763 31.65 14.09 -18.56
N SER A 764 31.94 12.85 -18.17
CA SER A 764 32.80 11.98 -19.00
C SER A 764 32.06 11.53 -20.28
N PRO A 765 32.78 11.28 -21.39
CA PRO A 765 32.18 10.75 -22.61
C PRO A 765 31.46 9.41 -22.39
N GLU A 766 31.92 8.59 -21.44
CA GLU A 766 31.24 7.32 -21.11
C GLU A 766 29.82 7.59 -20.60
N LEU A 767 29.66 8.51 -19.64
CA LEU A 767 28.37 8.85 -19.06
C LEU A 767 27.43 9.53 -20.07
N LEU A 768 27.97 10.44 -20.89
CA LEU A 768 27.20 11.09 -21.96
C LEU A 768 26.68 10.10 -23.00
N ASN A 769 27.42 9.02 -23.27
CA ASN A 769 26.99 7.93 -24.14
C ASN A 769 26.00 6.92 -23.47
N ARG A 770 25.59 7.16 -22.22
CA ARG A 770 24.55 6.39 -21.50
C ARG A 770 23.27 7.17 -21.21
N ILE A 771 23.32 8.49 -21.34
CA ILE A 771 22.16 9.39 -21.37
C ILE A 771 21.48 9.23 -22.74
N ASP A 772 20.17 9.03 -22.75
CA ASP A 772 19.40 8.77 -23.97
C ASP A 772 19.00 10.06 -24.69
N GLU A 773 18.81 11.17 -23.95
CA GLU A 773 18.68 12.52 -24.52
C GLU A 773 19.13 13.59 -23.50
N THR A 774 19.78 14.66 -24.00
CA THR A 774 20.15 15.83 -23.19
C THR A 774 19.17 16.97 -23.48
N VAL A 775 18.21 17.11 -22.58
CA VAL A 775 17.07 18.02 -22.70
C VAL A 775 17.48 19.40 -22.18
N VAL A 776 17.52 20.38 -23.07
CA VAL A 776 17.78 21.79 -22.72
C VAL A 776 16.46 22.49 -22.44
N PHE A 777 16.32 23.07 -21.25
CA PHE A 777 15.15 23.84 -20.85
C PHE A 777 15.28 25.29 -21.29
N ASN A 778 14.33 25.74 -22.11
CA ASN A 778 14.22 27.12 -22.57
C ASN A 778 13.93 28.07 -21.38
N ARG A 779 14.41 29.32 -21.42
CA ARG A 779 13.91 30.34 -20.47
C ARG A 779 12.41 30.57 -20.67
N LEU A 780 11.73 31.10 -19.66
CA LEU A 780 10.35 31.56 -19.81
C LEU A 780 10.35 32.93 -20.47
N GLN A 781 9.51 33.08 -21.50
CA GLN A 781 9.16 34.37 -22.09
C GLN A 781 7.97 34.97 -21.33
N ARG A 782 7.74 36.29 -21.43
CA ARG A 782 6.56 36.93 -20.82
C ARG A 782 5.25 36.28 -21.28
N GLU A 783 5.16 35.85 -22.54
CA GLU A 783 4.01 35.14 -23.11
C GLU A 783 3.60 33.85 -22.36
N ASN A 784 4.55 33.19 -21.69
CA ASN A 784 4.27 31.98 -20.93
C ASN A 784 3.67 32.26 -19.54
N MET A 785 3.78 33.51 -19.05
CA MET A 785 3.51 33.85 -17.66
C MET A 785 2.03 33.85 -17.31
N ASP A 786 1.14 34.20 -18.25
CA ASP A 786 -0.30 34.24 -17.98
C ASP A 786 -0.87 32.82 -17.79
N SER A 787 -0.37 31.84 -18.54
CA SER A 787 -0.69 30.42 -18.34
C SER A 787 -0.19 29.91 -16.99
N ILE A 788 1.02 30.28 -16.58
CA ILE A 788 1.61 29.86 -15.28
C ILE A 788 0.89 30.55 -14.11
N ALA A 789 0.52 31.82 -14.24
CA ALA A 789 -0.31 32.54 -13.29
C ALA A 789 -1.69 31.85 -13.16
N ARG A 790 -2.33 31.48 -14.27
CA ARG A 790 -3.60 30.73 -14.27
C ARG A 790 -3.50 29.41 -13.52
N ILE A 791 -2.42 28.64 -13.71
CA ILE A 791 -2.19 27.37 -13.00
C ILE A 791 -2.06 27.62 -11.49
N HIS A 792 -1.22 28.57 -11.05
CA HIS A 792 -1.07 28.86 -9.62
C HIS A 792 -2.31 29.52 -8.99
N ILE A 793 -3.09 30.30 -9.74
CA ILE A 793 -4.39 30.82 -9.30
C ILE A 793 -5.38 29.66 -9.09
N ALA A 794 -5.38 28.65 -9.97
CA ALA A 794 -6.18 27.43 -9.77
C ALA A 794 -5.71 26.60 -8.56
N GLU A 795 -4.39 26.48 -8.33
CA GLU A 795 -3.87 25.86 -7.09
C GLU A 795 -4.34 26.59 -5.81
N ILE A 796 -4.46 27.93 -5.87
CA ILE A 796 -4.95 28.73 -4.73
C ILE A 796 -6.47 28.58 -4.60
N ALA A 797 -7.22 28.66 -5.69
CA ALA A 797 -8.68 28.49 -5.70
C ALA A 797 -9.10 27.13 -5.14
N ASN A 798 -8.42 26.04 -5.53
CA ASN A 798 -8.68 24.70 -4.99
C ASN A 798 -8.44 24.65 -3.48
N ARG A 799 -7.33 25.21 -2.97
CA ARG A 799 -7.05 25.25 -1.52
C ARG A 799 -8.05 26.12 -0.74
N LEU A 800 -8.52 27.21 -1.34
CA LEU A 800 -9.54 28.09 -0.75
C LEU A 800 -10.89 27.38 -0.65
N ALA A 801 -11.30 26.63 -1.68
CA ALA A 801 -12.52 25.81 -1.65
C ALA A 801 -12.40 24.59 -0.72
N GLU A 802 -11.24 23.92 -0.71
CA GLU A 802 -10.96 22.78 0.18
C GLU A 802 -10.91 23.20 1.66
N GLY A 803 -10.28 24.33 1.98
CA GLY A 803 -9.97 24.72 3.37
C GLY A 803 -10.89 25.77 4.00
N GLN A 804 -11.55 26.61 3.21
CA GLN A 804 -12.39 27.74 3.68
C GLN A 804 -13.65 27.94 2.83
N ASN A 805 -14.02 26.96 1.99
CA ASN A 805 -15.14 27.01 1.03
C ASN A 805 -15.19 28.26 0.12
N MET A 806 -14.10 29.04 0.05
CA MET A 806 -14.05 30.32 -0.68
C MET A 806 -13.86 30.08 -2.17
N THR A 807 -14.56 30.86 -2.99
CA THR A 807 -14.41 30.89 -4.45
C THR A 807 -13.52 32.07 -4.85
N LEU A 808 -12.65 31.90 -5.84
CA LEU A 808 -11.68 32.92 -6.25
C LEU A 808 -11.94 33.41 -7.68
N ASP A 809 -12.42 34.65 -7.81
CA ASP A 809 -12.71 35.32 -9.07
C ASP A 809 -11.58 36.32 -9.40
N VAL A 810 -10.69 35.95 -10.31
CA VAL A 810 -9.61 36.82 -10.82
C VAL A 810 -9.94 37.25 -12.25
N SER A 811 -9.98 38.56 -12.51
CA SER A 811 -10.22 39.09 -13.86
C SER A 811 -9.02 38.87 -14.79
N HIS A 812 -9.24 38.94 -16.10
CA HIS A 812 -8.18 38.76 -17.10
C HIS A 812 -7.05 39.79 -16.92
N VAL A 813 -7.41 41.06 -16.68
CA VAL A 813 -6.45 42.17 -16.52
C VAL A 813 -5.68 42.04 -15.20
N ALA A 814 -6.34 41.58 -14.12
CA ALA A 814 -5.65 41.29 -12.86
C ALA A 814 -4.67 40.11 -13.01
N LEU A 815 -5.03 39.08 -13.76
CA LEU A 815 -4.16 37.95 -14.07
C LEU A 815 -2.95 38.37 -14.91
N GLU A 816 -3.13 39.21 -15.94
CA GLU A 816 -2.05 39.78 -16.74
C GLU A 816 -1.08 40.63 -15.89
N ALA A 817 -1.60 41.48 -15.01
CA ALA A 817 -0.79 42.32 -14.13
C ALA A 817 -0.08 41.52 -13.02
N LEU A 818 -0.68 40.44 -12.52
CA LEU A 818 -0.03 39.47 -11.63
C LEU A 818 1.09 38.70 -12.35
N ALA A 819 0.86 38.30 -13.60
CA ALA A 819 1.84 37.62 -14.45
C ALA A 819 3.01 38.54 -14.84
N GLU A 820 2.76 39.83 -15.07
CA GLU A 820 3.77 40.84 -15.33
C GLU A 820 4.62 41.14 -14.07
N LYS A 821 3.98 41.45 -12.94
CA LYS A 821 4.67 41.61 -11.64
C LYS A 821 5.45 40.36 -11.22
N GLY A 822 4.93 39.18 -11.56
CA GLY A 822 5.50 37.87 -11.24
C GLY A 822 6.62 37.42 -12.17
N TYR A 823 6.92 38.17 -13.23
CA TYR A 823 7.95 37.88 -14.22
C TYR A 823 9.26 38.61 -13.91
N ASP A 824 10.38 37.93 -14.14
CA ASP A 824 11.70 38.53 -14.20
C ASP A 824 12.52 37.86 -15.30
N VAL A 825 13.30 38.64 -16.05
CA VAL A 825 14.05 38.16 -17.23
C VAL A 825 15.10 37.09 -16.87
N ARG A 826 15.66 37.13 -15.65
CA ARG A 826 16.62 36.17 -15.12
C ARG A 826 15.94 35.10 -14.25
N TYR A 827 14.99 35.48 -13.41
CA TYR A 827 14.36 34.60 -12.42
C TYR A 827 13.09 33.88 -12.94
N GLY A 828 12.58 34.25 -14.12
CA GLY A 828 11.36 33.69 -14.72
C GLY A 828 10.15 33.87 -13.79
N ALA A 829 9.32 32.84 -13.68
CA ALA A 829 8.16 32.82 -12.78
C ALA A 829 8.49 32.67 -11.27
N ARG A 830 9.76 32.74 -10.85
CA ARG A 830 10.10 32.58 -9.42
C ARG A 830 9.51 33.69 -8.52
N PRO A 831 9.44 34.97 -8.92
CA PRO A 831 8.78 36.01 -8.13
C PRO A 831 7.26 35.78 -8.01
N LEU A 832 6.63 35.15 -9.00
CA LEU A 832 5.16 34.98 -9.07
C LEU A 832 4.54 34.43 -7.79
N LYS A 833 5.11 33.42 -7.13
CA LYS A 833 4.55 32.93 -5.85
C LYS A 833 4.70 33.95 -4.71
N ARG A 834 5.77 34.76 -4.69
CA ARG A 834 5.88 35.90 -3.75
C ARG A 834 4.88 37.00 -4.09
N VAL A 835 4.59 37.24 -5.36
CA VAL A 835 3.58 38.21 -5.82
C VAL A 835 2.17 37.74 -5.47
N LEU A 836 1.79 36.51 -5.78
CA LEU A 836 0.50 35.93 -5.38
C LEU A 836 0.32 35.95 -3.86
N ASN A 837 1.39 35.69 -3.08
CA ASN A 837 1.37 35.88 -1.65
C ASN A 837 1.18 37.37 -1.26
N LYS A 838 2.00 38.30 -1.77
CA LYS A 838 1.97 39.72 -1.39
C LYS A 838 0.69 40.44 -1.82
N ASP A 839 0.20 40.15 -3.01
CA ASP A 839 -0.82 40.92 -3.73
C ASP A 839 -2.20 40.23 -3.74
N ILE A 840 -2.29 38.93 -3.40
CA ILE A 840 -3.57 38.25 -3.13
C ILE A 840 -3.65 37.75 -1.68
N LEU A 841 -2.80 36.79 -1.27
CA LEU A 841 -3.02 36.05 -0.01
C LEU A 841 -2.84 36.92 1.24
N ASN A 842 -1.90 37.86 1.23
CA ASN A 842 -1.68 38.78 2.34
C ASN A 842 -2.88 39.76 2.47
N PRO A 843 -3.30 40.50 1.43
CA PRO A 843 -4.57 41.23 1.40
C PRO A 843 -5.76 40.40 1.85
N LEU A 844 -5.96 39.20 1.29
CA LEU A 844 -7.07 38.31 1.65
C LEU A 844 -7.00 37.93 3.14
N SER A 845 -5.84 37.54 3.66
CA SER A 845 -5.68 37.22 5.09
C SER A 845 -5.99 38.41 6.00
N ARG A 846 -5.63 39.64 5.59
CA ARG A 846 -5.99 40.86 6.32
C ARG A 846 -7.50 41.10 6.26
N LEU A 847 -8.13 40.96 5.09
CA LEU A 847 -9.58 41.12 4.93
C LEU A 847 -10.39 40.07 5.70
N VAL A 848 -9.88 38.85 5.83
CA VAL A 848 -10.48 37.78 6.65
C VAL A 848 -10.32 38.06 8.14
N LEU A 849 -9.19 38.64 8.57
CA LEU A 849 -9.01 39.09 9.95
C LEU A 849 -9.81 40.37 10.29
N GLU A 850 -10.16 41.18 9.29
CA GLU A 850 -11.00 42.39 9.40
C GLU A 850 -12.50 42.13 9.23
N GLY A 851 -12.94 40.87 9.12
CA GLY A 851 -14.33 40.50 8.84
C GLY A 851 -14.87 40.97 7.48
N SER A 852 -14.03 41.59 6.64
CA SER A 852 -14.38 42.22 5.37
C SER A 852 -14.54 41.22 4.21
N VAL A 853 -14.06 39.98 4.40
CA VAL A 853 -14.25 38.81 3.55
C VAL A 853 -14.41 37.59 4.47
N LEU A 854 -15.43 36.76 4.26
CA LEU A 854 -15.80 35.68 5.19
C LEU A 854 -15.59 34.27 4.59
N GLU A 855 -15.66 33.23 5.43
CA GLU A 855 -15.63 31.84 4.96
C GLU A 855 -16.80 31.60 3.99
N GLY A 856 -16.54 30.90 2.87
CA GLY A 856 -17.54 30.72 1.82
C GLY A 856 -17.72 31.89 0.83
N ASP A 857 -16.96 32.97 0.92
CA ASP A 857 -17.06 34.12 -0.01
C ASP A 857 -16.58 33.86 -1.44
N THR A 858 -17.10 34.64 -2.38
CA THR A 858 -16.41 34.93 -3.64
C THR A 858 -15.41 36.07 -3.47
N VAL A 859 -14.13 35.73 -3.36
CA VAL A 859 -13.00 36.64 -3.32
C VAL A 859 -12.76 37.23 -4.71
N LYS A 860 -13.12 38.50 -4.91
CA LYS A 860 -12.94 39.21 -6.19
C LYS A 860 -11.58 39.91 -6.22
N VAL A 861 -10.68 39.43 -7.08
CA VAL A 861 -9.37 40.03 -7.34
C VAL A 861 -9.44 40.81 -8.65
N ARG A 862 -9.04 42.08 -8.61
CA ARG A 862 -9.14 43.04 -9.72
C ARG A 862 -7.88 43.90 -9.80
N THR A 863 -7.69 44.61 -10.90
CA THR A 863 -6.84 45.81 -10.91
C THR A 863 -7.56 46.98 -10.25
N ARG A 864 -6.80 47.94 -9.70
CA ARG A 864 -7.35 49.20 -9.15
C ARG A 864 -8.16 49.97 -10.20
N GLY A 865 -7.80 49.88 -11.48
CA GLY A 865 -8.55 50.46 -12.61
C GLY A 865 -9.94 49.83 -12.79
N GLU A 866 -10.04 48.50 -12.75
CA GLU A 866 -11.33 47.79 -12.78
C GLU A 866 -12.16 48.08 -11.54
N ALA A 867 -11.56 48.03 -10.34
CA ALA A 867 -12.25 48.27 -9.07
C ALA A 867 -12.91 49.67 -9.02
N LYS A 868 -12.18 50.73 -9.40
CA LYS A 868 -12.73 52.09 -9.55
C LYS A 868 -13.82 52.20 -10.63
N SER A 869 -13.80 51.32 -11.63
CA SER A 869 -14.83 51.29 -12.68
C SER A 869 -16.10 50.58 -12.19
N MET A 870 -15.96 49.50 -11.43
CA MET A 870 -17.08 48.80 -10.78
C MET A 870 -17.74 49.68 -9.71
N ALA A 871 -16.97 50.36 -8.86
CA ALA A 871 -17.49 51.28 -7.84
C ALA A 871 -18.32 52.44 -8.44
N LYS A 872 -17.99 52.90 -9.65
CA LYS A 872 -18.77 53.92 -10.38
C LYS A 872 -20.09 53.42 -10.99
N ILE A 873 -20.28 52.10 -11.06
CA ILE A 873 -21.47 51.46 -11.65
C ILE A 873 -22.40 50.92 -10.56
N ALA A 874 -21.84 50.54 -9.40
CA ALA A 874 -22.59 49.87 -8.32
C ALA A 874 -23.33 50.81 -7.35
N GLU A 875 -23.09 52.12 -7.40
CA GLU A 875 -23.56 53.17 -6.46
C GLU A 875 -23.18 52.98 -4.97
N GLU A 876 -22.78 51.78 -4.53
CA GLU A 876 -22.20 51.49 -3.22
C GLU A 876 -20.71 51.87 -3.08
N PRO A 877 -20.23 52.16 -1.85
CA PRO A 877 -18.81 52.28 -1.54
C PRO A 877 -18.10 50.92 -1.53
N LEU A 878 -17.91 50.34 -2.71
CA LEU A 878 -16.97 49.23 -2.92
C LEU A 878 -15.55 49.69 -2.58
N SER A 879 -15.01 49.19 -1.47
CA SER A 879 -13.63 49.42 -1.05
C SER A 879 -12.78 48.16 -1.27
N TRP A 880 -11.46 48.32 -1.24
CA TRP A 880 -10.51 47.25 -1.55
C TRP A 880 -9.21 47.47 -0.78
N ILE A 881 -8.50 46.39 -0.45
CA ILE A 881 -7.12 46.46 0.04
C ILE A 881 -6.16 46.18 -1.11
N SER A 882 -5.05 46.91 -1.13
CA SER A 882 -3.88 46.63 -1.96
C SER A 882 -2.69 46.29 -1.08
N SER A 883 -1.72 45.57 -1.63
CA SER A 883 -0.44 45.28 -0.96
C SER A 883 0.40 46.52 -0.59
N ASP A 884 0.04 47.67 -1.14
CA ASP A 884 0.85 48.89 -1.14
C ASP A 884 0.17 49.99 -0.29
N GLY A 885 -0.92 49.65 0.43
CA GLY A 885 -1.63 50.50 1.38
C GLY A 885 -3.14 50.56 1.17
N GLU A 886 -3.81 51.21 2.13
CA GLU A 886 -5.20 51.67 2.04
C GLU A 886 -5.23 53.15 1.64
N GLY A 887 -6.04 53.48 0.63
CA GLY A 887 -6.10 54.82 0.06
C GLY A 887 -6.32 54.77 -1.45
N ASP A 888 -6.89 55.83 -2.01
CA ASP A 888 -7.32 55.83 -3.42
C ASP A 888 -6.17 56.15 -4.40
N GLU A 889 -5.07 56.72 -3.92
CA GLU A 889 -3.84 56.97 -4.67
C GLU A 889 -3.04 55.68 -4.92
N GLY A 890 -2.49 55.54 -6.14
CA GLY A 890 -1.76 54.34 -6.58
C GLY A 890 -1.94 54.05 -8.06
N ASP A 891 -1.07 53.19 -8.60
CA ASP A 891 -1.11 52.79 -10.01
C ASP A 891 -2.42 52.06 -10.37
N ARG A 892 -2.94 52.29 -11.59
CA ARG A 892 -4.14 51.63 -12.11
C ARG A 892 -3.96 50.11 -12.24
N ASN A 893 -2.76 49.65 -12.53
CA ASN A 893 -2.43 48.22 -12.65
C ASN A 893 -2.00 47.59 -11.30
N SER A 894 -2.07 48.33 -10.19
CA SER A 894 -1.96 47.72 -8.86
C SER A 894 -3.09 46.70 -8.65
N ILE A 895 -2.74 45.58 -8.02
CA ILE A 895 -3.68 44.49 -7.72
C ILE A 895 -4.41 44.83 -6.44
N VAL A 896 -5.71 44.62 -6.42
CA VAL A 896 -6.57 44.87 -5.28
C VAL A 896 -7.47 43.66 -5.04
N VAL A 897 -7.67 43.33 -3.76
CA VAL A 897 -8.69 42.37 -3.33
C VAL A 897 -9.86 43.20 -2.81
N MET A 898 -11.04 42.98 -3.40
CA MET A 898 -12.25 43.71 -3.04
C MET A 898 -12.71 43.32 -1.64
N ARG A 899 -13.17 44.29 -0.84
CA ARG A 899 -13.97 44.00 0.36
C ARG A 899 -15.38 43.60 -0.09
N ASN A 900 -15.90 42.50 0.44
CA ASN A 900 -17.30 42.11 0.26
C ASN A 900 -18.18 42.79 1.33
N HIS A 901 -17.70 42.78 2.57
CA HIS A 901 -18.36 43.33 3.75
C HIS A 901 -17.71 44.68 4.16
N PRO A 902 -18.31 45.47 5.08
CA PRO A 902 -17.62 46.65 5.61
C PRO A 902 -16.52 46.18 6.56
N ALA A 903 -15.56 47.04 6.89
CA ALA A 903 -14.70 46.78 8.03
C ALA A 903 -15.55 46.93 9.30
N THR A 904 -15.60 45.89 10.14
CA THR A 904 -16.20 45.99 11.47
C THR A 904 -15.31 46.89 12.33
N MET A 905 -15.80 48.08 12.72
CA MET A 905 -15.10 48.92 13.70
C MET A 905 -15.15 48.21 15.06
N GLY A 906 -13.99 47.71 15.49
CA GLY A 906 -13.79 47.29 16.88
C GLY A 906 -13.56 48.51 17.75
N ASP A 907 -14.46 48.71 18.71
CA ASP A 907 -14.26 49.40 19.98
C ASP A 907 -13.64 50.81 19.92
N GLU A 908 -14.46 51.81 19.55
CA GLU A 908 -14.22 53.20 19.97
C GLU A 908 -14.62 53.38 21.45
N GLU A 909 -13.68 53.88 22.26
CA GLU A 909 -13.87 54.43 23.61
C GLU A 909 -14.45 53.52 24.73
N GLU A 910 -13.69 52.51 25.17
CA GLU A 910 -13.56 52.29 26.63
C GLU A 910 -12.23 52.91 27.12
N ALA A 911 -12.34 54.08 27.75
CA ALA A 911 -11.20 54.79 28.33
C ALA A 911 -10.72 54.07 29.60
N TRP A 912 -9.41 53.81 29.67
CA TRP A 912 -8.77 53.30 30.89
C TRP A 912 -8.67 54.46 31.89
N ASP A 913 -9.55 54.45 32.89
CA ASP A 913 -9.55 55.39 34.00
C ASP A 913 -8.42 55.02 34.97
N ASP A 914 -7.21 55.57 34.74
CA ASP A 914 -6.00 55.34 35.53
C ASP A 914 -6.13 55.92 36.95
N GLY A 915 -6.91 55.24 37.79
CA GLY A 915 -7.29 55.66 39.13
C GLY A 915 -7.05 54.60 40.21
N GLU A 916 -5.79 54.38 40.60
CA GLU A 916 -5.35 54.53 42.00
C GLU A 916 -3.83 54.34 42.17
N ASP A 917 -3.17 55.31 42.81
CA ASP A 917 -1.84 55.13 43.42
C ASP A 917 -1.93 54.09 44.54
N TYR A 918 -1.11 53.05 44.52
CA TYR A 918 -0.62 52.45 45.77
C TYR A 918 0.87 52.12 45.74
N LEU A 919 1.54 52.55 46.81
CA LEU A 919 3.00 52.58 46.95
C LEU A 919 3.60 51.22 47.30
N MET A 920 4.91 51.12 47.03
CA MET A 920 5.82 50.11 47.57
C MET A 920 5.67 49.93 49.09
N GLU A 921 5.71 48.70 49.59
CA GLU A 921 6.44 48.38 50.83
C GLU A 921 6.86 46.89 50.88
N ASP A 922 7.82 46.58 51.75
CA ASP A 922 8.53 45.29 51.80
C ASP A 922 7.69 44.11 52.32
N GLY A 923 7.96 42.89 51.82
CA GLY A 923 7.26 41.69 52.31
C GLY A 923 7.85 40.36 51.85
N VAL A 924 8.84 39.83 52.57
CA VAL A 924 9.25 38.42 52.45
C VAL A 924 8.18 37.53 53.11
N HIS A 925 7.65 36.53 52.41
CA HIS A 925 7.66 35.11 52.84
C HIS A 925 6.96 34.15 51.84
N GLU A 926 7.49 32.93 51.81
CA GLU A 926 6.84 31.62 51.63
C GLU A 926 5.28 31.57 51.62
N HIS A 927 4.59 30.79 50.79
CA HIS A 927 4.90 29.43 50.28
C HIS A 927 4.07 29.03 49.03
N ARG A 928 4.65 28.07 48.27
CA ARG A 928 4.02 27.14 47.30
C ARG A 928 3.61 27.68 45.92
#